data_AF-A0A9E3CKQ5-F1
#
_entry.id   AF-A0A9E3CKQ5-F1
#
_cell.length_a   1.000
_cell.length_b   1.000
_cell.length_c   1.000
_cell.angle_alpha   90.00
_cell.angle_beta   90.00
_cell.angle_gamma   90.00
#
_symmetry.space_group_name_H-M   'P 1'
#
loop_
_entity.id
_entity.type
_entity.pdbx_description
1 polymer ?
#
loop_
_entity_poly.entity_id
_entity_poly.type
_entity_poly.pdbx_seq_one_letter_code
_entity_poly.pdbx_strand_id
1 'polypeptide(L)'
;MSLVSIKPRSDRSGPRPYPNGGRILLVKPPYFSPWTPPLGIAILKTFLQQHGYTVRCYDFNADPELWGMHHKYFSILQTLEDVSVNDGYSKLWWILDAHMLAYANGAGPDECARVLEVVVPLQGIRIESSIIKSLLPLVERFYRRLGEMTDQFDIGSFDVVGTSTYTTSLGPSLFFLKRVRECHPSVKTIMGGGAFADDLALGSDNLDTLIREYDFVDHFVLGEGEMLLLKLLEGELAHKRMISIADLKGTTLQMKDVPVPDFSDVSPESYYHLTIEGARSCPFQCSFCSETIQWGDYRRKPTPDFADQVLELAQRYRNNSFFMGDSLMNPYINSFAEELLKRGAGVLYDGYLRADKPVANRKLVKRWADSGCYRVRLGIESAAARVLDSMDKMTTPQVISDALKALSDAGIRTTTYWITGFPGETEEDFRESCDFIREHHRYIYELEAHAYYYYPYGQIGSRLHQCTSLYPDEVTDIIKFKVWEINDADPPRVERFNRLRRMSELASNLGLPNIYTMAERYEAEERWHKLYPLAAEVYADTRLRRDAPAPMPAPVPAPAAAARLRDPALAYRLTHESPLDDEKLAAAARVLAQYNEMLQVRLEGGRLSAAPEAAEGFGVLTLTPTEEERADLPALIRRTAAEQAARLSPEPPDALRLIHLRNGETSEILLVGHPALLDGRSLVLLCEDLFRAYEQFANGRPLSLVPVRKSYADYLATTGGQPAAAAVTAPAEAPAGLRVVGLGPELTRRLYADSVKLYGLTFAEAVGAALLRALGTVAADLKADLRGTDAALERTVGPLTGVRSQHETAGQVKVLVNLERFVEDPWLGAGRWRARGFVFGETAPAAGYELELAPVYSPTEIEVRLLYREGVGVEELVERLSHSLVEEVRAEVEGCERYAAAREFWYGEFDKEAPASNVDCIADRDAPAAGDAALLPGGVSPDAPSAAGRACGVTPDVALLSAFGVLLSRLNGREDVVIAAVLDAGAPPVPLRLRPSWELSFEEFAARVRELTESARGHAQHGLEVLGRAAEDRHTHVKMPSLDVGYVCGSDPAAAEPSAANVEGRFAALPRPPALMLAAAATGARLVYRAGRFSPAVLDDVVSRLEAILEQAASDPRATLGEIRLDDEVGVANAPFALAQDSFSFGSNP
;
A
#
# COMPACT_ATOMS: atom_id res chain seq x y z
N MET A 1 55.33 2.00 10.80
CA MET A 1 56.72 1.48 10.73
C MET A 1 56.68 -0.02 10.37
N SER A 2 57.82 -0.60 9.95
CA SER A 2 57.99 -1.94 9.35
C SER A 2 57.16 -2.22 8.07
N LEU A 3 57.80 -2.01 6.92
CA LEU A 3 57.35 -2.53 5.62
C LEU A 3 57.47 -4.06 5.62
N VAL A 4 56.35 -4.79 5.62
CA VAL A 4 56.36 -6.25 5.46
C VAL A 4 56.55 -6.57 3.98
N SER A 5 57.70 -7.15 3.65
CA SER A 5 58.02 -7.61 2.30
C SER A 5 57.18 -8.84 1.94
N ILE A 6 56.12 -8.64 1.15
CA ILE A 6 55.36 -9.74 0.55
C ILE A 6 56.21 -10.35 -0.57
N LYS A 7 56.70 -11.58 -0.36
CA LYS A 7 57.41 -12.32 -1.41
C LYS A 7 56.45 -12.61 -2.58
N PRO A 8 56.81 -12.31 -3.83
CA PRO A 8 56.01 -12.72 -4.97
C PRO A 8 55.99 -14.25 -5.08
N ARG A 9 54.81 -14.84 -5.35
CA ARG A 9 54.70 -16.26 -5.70
C ARG A 9 55.50 -16.51 -6.99
N SER A 10 56.46 -17.42 -6.91
CA SER A 10 57.33 -17.77 -8.03
C SER A 10 56.67 -18.83 -8.93
N ASP A 11 55.72 -18.42 -9.76
CA ASP A 11 55.43 -19.14 -11.00
C ASP A 11 56.04 -18.35 -12.17
N ARG A 12 56.84 -19.03 -12.99
CA ARG A 12 57.50 -18.46 -14.18
C ARG A 12 56.73 -18.81 -15.44
N SER A 13 55.48 -18.38 -15.49
CA SER A 13 54.81 -18.04 -16.74
C SER A 13 54.32 -16.60 -16.63
N GLY A 14 54.66 -15.76 -17.62
CA GLY A 14 54.03 -14.45 -17.73
C GLY A 14 52.51 -14.62 -17.96
N PRO A 15 51.66 -13.65 -17.58
CA PRO A 15 50.24 -13.75 -17.83
C PRO A 15 50.01 -14.03 -19.31
N ARG A 16 49.42 -15.20 -19.62
CA ARG A 16 49.00 -15.48 -20.99
C ARG A 16 47.91 -14.45 -21.33
N PRO A 17 47.96 -13.80 -22.50
CA PRO A 17 46.82 -13.00 -22.95
C PRO A 17 45.58 -13.88 -22.98
N TYR A 18 44.42 -13.29 -22.69
CA TYR A 18 43.15 -14.01 -22.76
C TYR A 18 42.94 -14.48 -24.21
N PRO A 19 42.30 -15.64 -24.45
CA PRO A 19 42.12 -16.13 -25.81
C PRO A 19 41.36 -15.10 -26.66
N ASN A 20 41.88 -14.76 -27.84
CA ASN A 20 41.14 -13.96 -28.81
C ASN A 20 39.84 -14.71 -29.16
N GLY A 21 38.69 -14.05 -29.02
CA GLY A 21 37.38 -14.70 -29.11
C GLY A 21 36.84 -15.29 -27.80
N GLY A 22 37.49 -15.01 -26.66
CA GLY A 22 37.10 -15.50 -25.35
C GLY A 22 35.66 -15.18 -24.96
N ARG A 23 35.10 -16.03 -24.08
CA ARG A 23 33.73 -15.99 -23.60
C ARG A 23 33.65 -15.25 -22.26
N ILE A 24 32.81 -14.22 -22.20
CA ILE A 24 32.68 -13.34 -21.04
C ILE A 24 31.22 -13.35 -20.55
N LEU A 25 31.03 -13.53 -19.24
CA LEU A 25 29.76 -13.31 -18.57
C LEU A 25 29.85 -12.03 -17.73
N LEU A 26 29.01 -11.04 -18.05
CA LEU A 26 28.86 -9.82 -17.25
C LEU A 26 27.54 -9.89 -16.48
N VAL A 27 27.61 -9.75 -15.17
CA VAL A 27 26.45 -9.91 -14.29
C VAL A 27 26.14 -8.62 -13.55
N LYS A 28 24.87 -8.32 -13.37
CA LYS A 28 24.38 -7.33 -12.40
C LYS A 28 23.90 -8.07 -11.15
N PRO A 29 24.65 -8.03 -10.04
CA PRO A 29 24.19 -8.59 -8.76
C PRO A 29 22.99 -7.83 -8.20
N PRO A 30 22.20 -8.46 -7.33
CA PRO A 30 21.00 -7.85 -6.76
C PRO A 30 21.37 -6.61 -5.92
N TYR A 31 20.67 -5.48 -6.14
CA TYR A 31 20.96 -4.17 -5.56
C TYR A 31 19.73 -3.30 -5.21
N PHE A 32 18.62 -3.39 -5.97
CA PHE A 32 17.25 -2.92 -5.62
C PHE A 32 16.27 -3.26 -6.76
N SER A 33 15.02 -2.76 -6.71
CA SER A 33 14.00 -2.86 -7.78
C SER A 33 14.52 -2.55 -9.20
N PRO A 34 14.50 -3.52 -10.15
CA PRO A 34 14.78 -3.37 -11.59
C PRO A 34 14.06 -2.27 -12.40
N TRP A 35 14.05 -1.00 -12.01
CA TRP A 35 13.26 0.02 -12.72
C TRP A 35 13.67 0.25 -14.19
N THR A 36 14.93 -0.04 -14.52
CA THR A 36 15.56 0.06 -15.85
C THR A 36 16.59 -1.05 -16.03
N PRO A 37 16.83 -1.57 -17.26
CA PRO A 37 17.83 -2.62 -17.49
C PRO A 37 19.25 -2.09 -17.23
N PRO A 38 20.22 -2.93 -16.85
CA PRO A 38 21.53 -2.47 -16.40
C PRO A 38 22.41 -1.92 -17.55
N LEU A 39 22.34 -0.60 -17.75
CA LEU A 39 23.02 0.14 -18.83
C LEU A 39 24.50 -0.22 -19.00
N GLY A 40 25.27 -0.20 -17.90
CA GLY A 40 26.72 -0.39 -17.94
C GLY A 40 27.14 -1.72 -18.59
N ILE A 41 26.51 -2.84 -18.22
CA ILE A 41 26.87 -4.14 -18.82
C ILE A 41 26.36 -4.28 -20.26
N ALA A 42 25.26 -3.62 -20.62
CA ALA A 42 24.73 -3.61 -21.99
C ALA A 42 25.60 -2.79 -22.97
N ILE A 43 26.23 -1.71 -22.49
CA ILE A 43 27.26 -0.97 -23.25
C ILE A 43 28.53 -1.82 -23.37
N LEU A 44 29.03 -2.35 -22.25
CA LEU A 44 30.25 -3.18 -22.24
C LEU A 44 30.13 -4.42 -23.13
N LYS A 45 28.96 -5.08 -23.15
CA LYS A 45 28.64 -6.19 -24.05
C LYS A 45 28.85 -5.78 -25.50
N THR A 46 28.19 -4.72 -25.95
CA THR A 46 28.25 -4.27 -27.34
C THR A 46 29.66 -3.83 -27.72
N PHE A 47 30.34 -3.09 -26.83
CA PHE A 47 31.71 -2.64 -27.03
C PHE A 47 32.70 -3.81 -27.18
N LEU A 48 32.64 -4.81 -26.30
CA LEU A 48 33.54 -5.97 -26.34
C LEU A 48 33.21 -6.92 -27.50
N GLN A 49 31.93 -7.04 -27.90
CA GLN A 49 31.54 -7.78 -29.11
C GLN A 49 32.08 -7.14 -30.39
N GLN A 50 32.11 -5.80 -30.48
CA GLN A 50 32.78 -5.09 -31.59
C GLN A 50 34.29 -5.35 -31.66
N HIS A 51 34.92 -5.72 -30.52
CA HIS A 51 36.32 -6.13 -30.43
C HIS A 51 36.51 -7.66 -30.49
N GLY A 52 35.48 -8.42 -30.87
CA GLY A 52 35.56 -9.84 -31.19
C GLY A 52 35.38 -10.81 -30.01
N TYR A 53 34.96 -10.35 -28.83
CA TYR A 53 34.66 -11.21 -27.68
C TYR A 53 33.21 -11.71 -27.70
N THR A 54 32.97 -12.92 -27.20
CA THR A 54 31.60 -13.44 -27.02
C THR A 54 31.10 -13.07 -25.64
N VAL A 55 30.28 -12.01 -25.53
CA VAL A 55 29.75 -11.53 -24.25
C VAL A 55 28.28 -11.91 -24.07
N ARG A 56 27.94 -12.36 -22.85
CA ARG A 56 26.58 -12.53 -22.34
C ARG A 56 26.36 -11.64 -21.11
N CYS A 57 25.16 -11.11 -20.96
CA CYS A 57 24.73 -10.44 -19.74
C CYS A 57 23.75 -11.28 -18.90
N TYR A 58 23.66 -11.00 -17.61
CA TYR A 58 22.56 -11.45 -16.75
C TYR A 58 22.25 -10.43 -15.66
N ASP A 59 20.97 -10.28 -15.30
CA ASP A 59 20.55 -9.42 -14.20
C ASP A 59 19.84 -10.24 -13.11
N PHE A 60 20.48 -10.38 -11.94
CA PHE A 60 19.89 -11.05 -10.79
C PHE A 60 18.73 -10.26 -10.15
N ASN A 61 18.63 -8.95 -10.43
CA ASN A 61 17.57 -8.13 -9.85
C ASN A 61 16.17 -8.52 -10.34
N ALA A 62 16.08 -9.10 -11.55
CA ALA A 62 14.84 -9.55 -12.15
C ALA A 62 14.27 -10.84 -11.51
N ASP A 63 14.97 -11.48 -10.55
CA ASP A 63 14.39 -12.59 -9.78
C ASP A 63 13.41 -12.06 -8.72
N PRO A 64 12.12 -12.45 -8.77
CA PRO A 64 11.09 -11.90 -7.91
C PRO A 64 11.25 -12.30 -6.43
N GLU A 65 11.99 -13.37 -6.11
CA GLU A 65 12.24 -13.72 -4.70
C GLU A 65 13.40 -12.89 -4.12
N LEU A 66 14.50 -12.72 -4.87
CA LEU A 66 15.60 -11.84 -4.44
C LEU A 66 15.07 -10.42 -4.20
N TRP A 67 14.22 -9.92 -5.10
CA TRP A 67 13.50 -8.65 -4.94
C TRP A 67 12.52 -8.65 -3.74
N GLY A 68 11.72 -9.72 -3.59
CA GLY A 68 10.67 -9.82 -2.58
C GLY A 68 11.20 -10.01 -1.15
N MET A 69 12.43 -10.50 -1.01
CA MET A 69 13.15 -10.57 0.26
C MET A 69 13.65 -9.19 0.70
N HIS A 70 14.15 -8.35 -0.21
CA HIS A 70 14.44 -6.94 0.11
C HIS A 70 13.18 -6.20 0.57
N HIS A 71 12.05 -6.38 -0.11
CA HIS A 71 10.79 -5.77 0.29
C HIS A 71 10.29 -6.29 1.66
N LYS A 72 10.44 -7.58 1.99
CA LYS A 72 10.15 -8.07 3.37
C LYS A 72 11.06 -7.41 4.40
N TYR A 73 12.33 -7.24 4.08
CA TYR A 73 13.33 -6.69 5.00
C TYR A 73 12.97 -5.26 5.40
N PHE A 74 12.62 -4.41 4.44
CA PHE A 74 12.18 -3.04 4.70
C PHE A 74 10.78 -2.97 5.30
N SER A 75 9.83 -3.80 4.85
CA SER A 75 8.49 -3.81 5.44
C SER A 75 8.50 -4.19 6.93
N ILE A 76 9.45 -5.02 7.38
CA ILE A 76 9.63 -5.34 8.81
C ILE A 76 10.23 -4.15 9.57
N LEU A 77 11.18 -3.41 9.00
CA LEU A 77 11.74 -2.22 9.66
C LEU A 77 10.75 -1.05 9.69
N GLN A 78 9.86 -0.96 8.71
CA GLN A 78 8.79 0.04 8.64
C GLN A 78 7.65 -0.18 9.64
N THR A 79 7.62 -1.29 10.42
CA THR A 79 6.68 -1.43 11.55
C THR A 79 7.16 -0.75 12.82
N LEU A 80 8.35 -0.14 12.83
CA LEU A 80 8.94 0.50 14.01
C LEU A 80 8.52 1.98 14.07
N GLU A 81 8.07 2.45 15.24
CA GLU A 81 7.61 3.84 15.43
C GLU A 81 8.64 4.91 15.01
N ASP A 82 9.94 4.58 15.05
CA ASP A 82 11.03 5.50 14.68
C ASP A 82 11.29 5.60 13.17
N VAL A 83 10.53 4.86 12.34
CA VAL A 83 10.67 4.78 10.87
C VAL A 83 9.40 5.31 10.19
N SER A 84 9.49 6.51 9.60
CA SER A 84 8.42 7.03 8.74
C SER A 84 8.43 6.38 7.36
N VAL A 85 7.26 6.28 6.72
CA VAL A 85 7.14 5.88 5.29
C VAL A 85 8.00 6.79 4.39
N ASN A 86 8.03 8.08 4.70
CA ASN A 86 8.76 9.10 3.94
C ASN A 86 10.23 9.31 4.40
N ASP A 87 10.72 8.61 5.44
CA ASP A 87 12.08 8.81 6.02
C ASP A 87 13.25 8.37 5.12
N GLY A 88 12.95 8.02 3.88
CA GLY A 88 13.87 7.59 2.85
C GLY A 88 14.38 6.18 3.10
N TYR A 89 14.39 5.35 2.06
CA TYR A 89 15.02 4.03 2.12
C TYR A 89 16.50 4.12 2.52
N SER A 90 17.14 5.29 2.40
CA SER A 90 18.50 5.62 2.86
C SER A 90 18.88 5.05 4.23
N LYS A 91 18.04 5.19 5.28
CA LYS A 91 18.38 4.63 6.60
C LYS A 91 18.41 3.09 6.57
N LEU A 92 17.45 2.50 5.87
CA LEU A 92 17.23 1.07 5.80
C LEU A 92 18.30 0.38 4.93
N TRP A 93 18.79 1.05 3.88
CA TRP A 93 19.91 0.59 3.06
C TRP A 93 21.17 0.34 3.86
N TRP A 94 21.57 1.23 4.77
CA TRP A 94 22.76 1.01 5.62
C TRP A 94 22.61 -0.19 6.57
N ILE A 95 21.40 -0.46 7.07
CA ILE A 95 21.10 -1.61 7.93
C ILE A 95 21.19 -2.91 7.11
N LEU A 96 20.58 -2.92 5.93
CA LEU A 96 20.59 -4.06 5.02
C LEU A 96 22.01 -4.36 4.51
N ASP A 97 22.77 -3.35 4.10
CA ASP A 97 24.12 -3.50 3.58
C ASP A 97 25.09 -4.06 4.63
N ALA A 98 25.09 -3.51 5.85
CA ALA A 98 25.91 -4.04 6.94
C ALA A 98 25.60 -5.52 7.26
N HIS A 99 24.31 -5.90 7.26
CA HIS A 99 23.89 -7.28 7.48
C HIS A 99 24.25 -8.21 6.30
N MET A 100 24.08 -7.74 5.06
CA MET A 100 24.47 -8.45 3.85
C MET A 100 26.00 -8.67 3.80
N LEU A 101 26.80 -7.67 4.19
CA LEU A 101 28.25 -7.74 4.25
C LEU A 101 28.72 -8.70 5.36
N ALA A 102 28.13 -8.64 6.55
CA ALA A 102 28.43 -9.58 7.63
C ALA A 102 28.27 -11.03 7.15
N TYR A 103 27.12 -11.36 6.55
CA TYR A 103 26.88 -12.70 6.02
C TYR A 103 27.84 -13.08 4.89
N ALA A 104 28.10 -12.18 3.93
CA ALA A 104 29.05 -12.44 2.83
C ALA A 104 30.48 -12.71 3.31
N ASN A 105 30.88 -12.11 4.43
CA ASN A 105 32.17 -12.33 5.08
C ASN A 105 32.21 -13.61 5.94
N GLY A 106 31.09 -14.34 6.05
CA GLY A 106 30.99 -15.62 6.76
C GLY A 106 30.56 -15.52 8.22
N ALA A 107 29.98 -14.40 8.65
CA ALA A 107 29.45 -14.23 9.99
C ALA A 107 28.27 -15.19 10.28
N GLY A 108 28.25 -15.79 11.47
CA GLY A 108 27.13 -16.60 11.94
C GLY A 108 25.89 -15.76 12.31
N PRO A 109 24.73 -16.39 12.58
CA PRO A 109 23.52 -15.69 12.99
C PRO A 109 23.70 -14.79 14.22
N ASP A 110 24.46 -15.24 15.22
CA ASP A 110 24.74 -14.48 16.44
C ASP A 110 25.65 -13.25 16.18
N GLU A 111 26.55 -13.34 15.19
CA GLU A 111 27.40 -12.22 14.77
C GLU A 111 26.60 -11.20 13.95
N CYS A 112 25.75 -11.66 13.03
CA CYS A 112 24.81 -10.83 12.30
C CYS A 112 23.82 -10.12 13.24
N ALA A 113 23.37 -10.80 14.30
CA ALA A 113 22.54 -10.20 15.34
C ALA A 113 23.26 -9.05 16.05
N ARG A 114 24.50 -9.25 16.50
CA ARG A 114 25.31 -8.19 17.13
C ARG A 114 25.56 -7.00 16.20
N VAL A 115 25.82 -7.25 14.91
CA VAL A 115 25.93 -6.17 13.91
C VAL A 115 24.64 -5.35 13.85
N LEU A 116 23.47 -5.98 13.84
CA LEU A 116 22.18 -5.28 13.83
C LEU A 116 21.88 -4.54 15.15
N GLU A 117 22.22 -5.12 16.30
CA GLU A 117 22.09 -4.50 17.63
C GLU A 117 22.89 -3.18 17.75
N VAL A 118 23.99 -3.04 17.00
CA VAL A 118 24.80 -1.81 16.95
C VAL A 118 24.40 -0.87 15.80
N VAL A 119 24.20 -1.41 14.58
CA VAL A 119 24.01 -0.59 13.37
C VAL A 119 22.65 0.10 13.33
N VAL A 120 21.58 -0.55 13.84
CA VAL A 120 20.21 0.00 13.76
C VAL A 120 20.02 1.23 14.66
N PRO A 121 20.45 1.22 15.96
CA PRO A 121 20.44 2.42 16.79
C PRO A 121 21.22 3.61 16.21
N LEU A 122 22.31 3.36 15.47
CA LEU A 122 23.10 4.39 14.80
C LEU A 122 22.38 5.06 13.61
N GLN A 123 21.23 4.54 13.16
CA GLN A 123 20.32 5.23 12.23
C GLN A 123 19.17 5.97 12.94
N GLY A 124 19.19 6.03 14.28
CA GLY A 124 18.16 6.68 15.10
C GLY A 124 16.89 5.83 15.26
N ILE A 125 17.00 4.50 15.16
CA ILE A 125 15.89 3.55 15.20
C ILE A 125 16.08 2.63 16.41
N ARG A 126 15.07 2.54 17.30
CA ARG A 126 15.02 1.52 18.36
C ARG A 126 14.61 0.18 17.74
N ILE A 127 15.30 -0.89 18.11
CA ILE A 127 15.00 -2.24 17.64
C ILE A 127 15.00 -3.24 18.80
N GLU A 128 14.06 -4.18 18.74
CA GLU A 128 13.98 -5.30 19.66
C GLU A 128 14.65 -6.55 19.07
N SER A 129 15.19 -7.43 19.93
CA SER A 129 15.77 -8.70 19.51
C SER A 129 14.75 -9.64 18.82
N SER A 130 13.45 -9.43 19.03
CA SER A 130 12.34 -10.08 18.31
C SER A 130 12.40 -9.78 16.80
N ILE A 131 12.51 -8.50 16.46
CA ILE A 131 12.60 -7.99 15.08
C ILE A 131 13.91 -8.45 14.43
N ILE A 132 15.04 -8.38 15.14
CA ILE A 132 16.33 -8.88 14.64
C ILE A 132 16.23 -10.36 14.24
N LYS A 133 15.63 -11.21 15.09
CA LYS A 133 15.40 -12.64 14.79
C LYS A 133 14.52 -12.88 13.55
N SER A 134 13.63 -11.94 13.20
CA SER A 134 12.82 -11.99 11.98
C SER A 134 13.59 -11.58 10.72
N LEU A 135 14.66 -10.77 10.87
CA LEU A 135 15.51 -10.29 9.76
C LEU A 135 16.58 -11.30 9.34
N LEU A 136 17.23 -12.01 10.29
CA LEU A 136 18.33 -12.95 10.01
C LEU A 136 17.97 -14.00 8.92
N PRO A 137 16.80 -14.69 8.97
CA PRO A 137 16.46 -15.73 8.00
C PRO A 137 16.12 -15.18 6.60
N LEU A 138 16.06 -13.86 6.41
CA LEU A 138 15.83 -13.25 5.09
C LEU A 138 17.14 -13.11 4.32
N VAL A 139 18.20 -12.63 4.98
CA VAL A 139 19.54 -12.55 4.37
C VAL A 139 20.11 -13.94 4.10
N GLU A 140 19.90 -14.90 5.00
CA GLU A 140 20.28 -16.30 4.76
C GLU A 140 19.57 -16.90 3.53
N ARG A 141 18.24 -16.74 3.43
CA ARG A 141 17.47 -17.20 2.27
C ARG A 141 17.88 -16.52 0.97
N PHE A 142 18.17 -15.22 1.04
CA PHE A 142 18.64 -14.43 -0.09
C PHE A 142 19.97 -14.96 -0.66
N TYR A 143 20.98 -15.16 0.19
CA TYR A 143 22.26 -15.71 -0.26
C TYR A 143 22.14 -17.17 -0.70
N ARG A 144 21.29 -17.97 -0.06
CA ARG A 144 20.98 -19.33 -0.53
C ARG A 144 20.40 -19.31 -1.95
N ARG A 145 19.40 -18.45 -2.23
CA ARG A 145 18.84 -18.29 -3.57
C ARG A 145 19.88 -17.80 -4.58
N LEU A 146 20.68 -16.80 -4.23
CA LEU A 146 21.75 -16.32 -5.09
C LEU A 146 22.75 -17.45 -5.44
N GLY A 147 23.07 -18.31 -4.46
CA GLY A 147 23.88 -19.52 -4.65
C GLY A 147 23.22 -20.53 -5.60
N GLU A 148 21.96 -20.90 -5.34
CA GLU A 148 21.16 -21.81 -6.19
C GLU A 148 21.10 -21.33 -7.65
N MET A 149 20.93 -20.03 -7.88
CA MET A 149 20.90 -19.46 -9.23
C MET A 149 22.29 -19.43 -9.86
N THR A 150 23.33 -19.14 -9.07
CA THR A 150 24.74 -19.18 -9.54
C THR A 150 25.10 -20.58 -10.05
N ASP A 151 24.67 -21.63 -9.35
CA ASP A 151 24.92 -23.04 -9.71
C ASP A 151 24.18 -23.49 -10.98
N GLN A 152 23.15 -22.76 -11.41
CA GLN A 152 22.41 -23.05 -12.66
C GLN A 152 23.12 -22.52 -13.91
N PHE A 153 24.11 -21.64 -13.76
CA PHE A 153 24.91 -21.17 -14.89
C PHE A 153 26.03 -22.15 -15.23
N ASP A 154 26.25 -22.36 -16.52
CA ASP A 154 27.46 -23.01 -17.04
C ASP A 154 28.66 -22.04 -16.95
N ILE A 155 29.04 -21.66 -15.73
CA ILE A 155 30.13 -20.73 -15.40
C ILE A 155 31.46 -21.25 -15.97
N GLY A 156 31.68 -22.57 -15.93
CA GLY A 156 32.87 -23.23 -16.47
C GLY A 156 33.06 -23.07 -17.99
N SER A 157 32.03 -22.61 -18.71
CA SER A 157 32.10 -22.35 -20.15
C SER A 157 32.55 -20.93 -20.52
N PHE A 158 32.84 -20.08 -19.54
CA PHE A 158 33.35 -18.72 -19.71
C PHE A 158 34.83 -18.62 -19.29
N ASP A 159 35.60 -17.79 -19.99
CA ASP A 159 36.98 -17.46 -19.60
C ASP A 159 36.99 -16.41 -18.47
N VAL A 160 36.00 -15.51 -18.48
CA VAL A 160 35.89 -14.35 -17.60
C VAL A 160 34.47 -14.17 -17.08
N VAL A 161 34.34 -13.90 -15.78
CA VAL A 161 33.09 -13.52 -15.11
C VAL A 161 33.29 -12.18 -14.41
N GLY A 162 32.47 -11.18 -14.75
CA GLY A 162 32.53 -9.83 -14.19
C GLY A 162 31.25 -9.40 -13.49
N THR A 163 31.34 -8.67 -12.37
CA THR A 163 30.18 -8.02 -11.74
C THR A 163 30.14 -6.51 -11.99
N SER A 164 28.92 -5.98 -12.16
CA SER A 164 28.62 -4.55 -12.08
C SER A 164 28.08 -4.21 -10.68
N THR A 165 29.03 -3.96 -9.79
CA THR A 165 28.83 -3.74 -8.35
C THR A 165 28.50 -2.29 -8.05
N TYR A 166 27.52 -2.08 -7.18
CA TYR A 166 27.13 -0.82 -6.54
C TYR A 166 27.20 -1.02 -5.02
N THR A 167 27.17 0.04 -4.22
CA THR A 167 27.31 -0.01 -2.75
C THR A 167 26.41 -1.07 -2.12
N THR A 168 25.09 -0.99 -2.34
CA THR A 168 24.09 -1.94 -1.82
C THR A 168 24.17 -3.36 -2.38
N SER A 169 25.07 -3.62 -3.34
CA SER A 169 25.32 -4.95 -3.90
C SER A 169 26.74 -5.45 -3.69
N LEU A 170 27.54 -4.82 -2.82
CA LEU A 170 28.90 -5.23 -2.56
C LEU A 170 28.95 -6.65 -1.97
N GLY A 171 28.20 -6.91 -0.89
CA GLY A 171 28.04 -8.25 -0.30
C GLY A 171 27.58 -9.32 -1.31
N PRO A 172 26.47 -9.09 -2.04
CA PRO A 172 26.01 -9.97 -3.13
C PRO A 172 27.07 -10.26 -4.20
N SER A 173 27.86 -9.25 -4.60
CA SER A 173 28.93 -9.39 -5.60
C SER A 173 30.10 -10.22 -5.07
N LEU A 174 30.48 -9.99 -3.82
CA LEU A 174 31.54 -10.74 -3.13
C LEU A 174 31.17 -12.22 -2.98
N PHE A 175 29.95 -12.51 -2.52
CA PHE A 175 29.43 -13.86 -2.42
C PHE A 175 29.43 -14.58 -3.78
N PHE A 176 28.91 -13.93 -4.83
CA PHE A 176 28.87 -14.47 -6.18
C PHE A 176 30.28 -14.80 -6.71
N LEU A 177 31.21 -13.83 -6.66
CA LEU A 177 32.58 -14.03 -7.17
C LEU A 177 33.38 -15.04 -6.35
N LYS A 178 33.13 -15.15 -5.02
CA LYS A 178 33.71 -16.19 -4.17
C LYS A 178 33.24 -17.58 -4.62
N ARG A 179 31.93 -17.76 -4.82
CA ARG A 179 31.36 -19.02 -5.30
C ARG A 179 31.88 -19.41 -6.68
N VAL A 180 31.99 -18.45 -7.60
CA VAL A 180 32.62 -18.66 -8.93
C VAL A 180 34.07 -19.17 -8.78
N ARG A 181 34.88 -18.58 -7.89
CA ARG A 181 36.25 -19.04 -7.63
C ARG A 181 36.31 -20.45 -7.04
N GLU A 182 35.42 -20.76 -6.09
CA GLU A 182 35.37 -22.05 -5.40
C GLU A 182 34.97 -23.19 -6.35
N CYS A 183 33.96 -22.98 -7.20
CA CYS A 183 33.47 -23.97 -8.16
C CYS A 183 34.33 -24.05 -9.43
N HIS A 184 34.85 -22.92 -9.92
CA HIS A 184 35.54 -22.82 -11.21
C HIS A 184 36.85 -22.03 -11.11
N PRO A 185 37.88 -22.57 -10.44
CA PRO A 185 39.10 -21.82 -10.11
C PRO A 185 39.93 -21.36 -11.33
N SER A 186 39.69 -21.91 -12.52
CA SER A 186 40.30 -21.47 -13.78
C SER A 186 39.69 -20.19 -14.37
N VAL A 187 38.44 -19.87 -14.02
CA VAL A 187 37.72 -18.70 -14.53
C VAL A 187 38.28 -17.43 -13.90
N LYS A 188 38.40 -16.36 -14.68
CA LYS A 188 38.91 -15.08 -14.20
C LYS A 188 37.78 -14.19 -13.69
N THR A 189 37.93 -13.68 -12.48
CA THR A 189 36.89 -12.92 -11.77
C THR A 189 37.22 -11.43 -11.77
N ILE A 190 36.24 -10.60 -12.15
CA ILE A 190 36.39 -9.16 -12.26
C ILE A 190 35.29 -8.46 -11.47
N MET A 191 35.64 -7.40 -10.75
CA MET A 191 34.69 -6.50 -10.11
C MET A 191 34.82 -5.09 -10.70
N GLY A 192 33.73 -4.56 -11.25
CA GLY A 192 33.63 -3.17 -11.75
C GLY A 192 32.32 -2.52 -11.28
N GLY A 193 32.04 -1.29 -11.74
CA GLY A 193 30.76 -0.61 -11.49
C GLY A 193 30.83 0.58 -10.53
N GLY A 194 29.66 1.08 -10.14
CA GLY A 194 29.51 2.32 -9.35
C GLY A 194 29.98 2.24 -7.90
N ALA A 195 30.22 1.03 -7.35
CA ALA A 195 30.67 0.86 -5.97
C ALA A 195 32.01 1.55 -5.67
N PHE A 196 32.85 1.79 -6.69
CA PHE A 196 34.13 2.48 -6.57
C PHE A 196 34.02 4.02 -6.56
N ALA A 197 32.80 4.56 -6.45
CA ALA A 197 32.57 5.90 -5.93
C ALA A 197 32.78 5.94 -4.40
N ASP A 198 32.63 7.12 -3.81
CA ASP A 198 32.40 7.31 -2.37
C ASP A 198 33.42 6.59 -1.45
N ASP A 199 32.99 5.53 -0.75
CA ASP A 199 33.79 4.83 0.24
C ASP A 199 34.86 3.89 -0.35
N LEU A 200 34.69 3.36 -1.57
CA LEU A 200 35.71 2.56 -2.27
C LEU A 200 36.45 3.37 -3.34
N ALA A 201 36.40 4.70 -3.25
CA ALA A 201 37.18 5.60 -4.10
C ALA A 201 38.69 5.35 -4.00
N LEU A 202 39.42 5.77 -5.04
CA LEU A 202 40.86 5.50 -5.18
C LEU A 202 41.67 6.04 -3.99
N GLY A 203 42.35 5.12 -3.27
CA GLY A 203 43.18 5.44 -2.11
C GLY A 203 42.43 5.55 -0.78
N SER A 204 41.24 4.95 -0.66
CA SER A 204 40.55 4.77 0.62
C SER A 204 41.00 3.50 1.37
N ASP A 205 40.93 3.53 2.71
CA ASP A 205 41.15 2.37 3.59
C ASP A 205 40.29 1.15 3.20
N ASN A 206 39.05 1.40 2.77
CA ASN A 206 38.09 0.36 2.40
C ASN A 206 38.49 -0.31 1.08
N LEU A 207 38.97 0.45 0.09
CA LEU A 207 39.49 -0.10 -1.17
C LEU A 207 40.77 -0.92 -0.94
N ASP A 208 41.68 -0.42 -0.11
CA ASP A 208 42.89 -1.15 0.28
C ASP A 208 42.56 -2.48 1.01
N THR A 209 41.49 -2.49 1.80
CA THR A 209 40.97 -3.69 2.47
C THR A 209 40.29 -4.64 1.49
N LEU A 210 39.45 -4.13 0.58
CA LEU A 210 38.82 -4.91 -0.49
C LEU A 210 39.86 -5.63 -1.36
N ILE A 211 40.91 -4.93 -1.78
CA ILE A 211 41.99 -5.50 -2.60
C ILE A 211 42.82 -6.51 -1.79
N ARG A 212 43.08 -6.24 -0.51
CA ARG A 212 43.93 -7.08 0.35
C ARG A 212 43.27 -8.41 0.73
N GLU A 213 42.01 -8.39 1.15
CA GLU A 213 41.40 -9.52 1.87
C GLU A 213 40.57 -10.46 0.98
N TYR A 214 40.05 -9.97 -0.16
CA TYR A 214 39.18 -10.74 -1.03
C TYR A 214 39.95 -11.35 -2.21
N ASP A 215 40.92 -12.22 -1.92
CA ASP A 215 41.88 -12.80 -2.88
C ASP A 215 41.25 -13.55 -4.07
N PHE A 216 40.00 -13.96 -3.95
CA PHE A 216 39.22 -14.61 -5.01
C PHE A 216 38.86 -13.71 -6.20
N VAL A 217 38.95 -12.38 -6.08
CA VAL A 217 38.76 -11.41 -7.18
C VAL A 217 40.10 -11.14 -7.91
N ASP A 218 40.25 -11.54 -9.17
CA ASP A 218 41.51 -11.31 -9.91
C ASP A 218 41.73 -9.83 -10.22
N HIS A 219 40.70 -9.11 -10.66
CA HIS A 219 40.83 -7.72 -11.12
C HIS A 219 39.71 -6.80 -10.63
N PHE A 220 40.06 -5.61 -10.17
CA PHE A 220 39.14 -4.51 -9.81
C PHE A 220 39.25 -3.40 -10.86
N VAL A 221 38.12 -2.93 -11.38
CA VAL A 221 38.03 -1.97 -12.50
C VAL A 221 37.31 -0.70 -12.03
N LEU A 222 38.09 0.37 -11.87
CA LEU A 222 37.64 1.64 -11.29
C LEU A 222 37.39 2.68 -12.39
N GLY A 223 36.14 3.10 -12.54
CA GLY A 223 35.69 4.05 -13.58
C GLY A 223 35.22 3.35 -14.86
N GLU A 224 35.50 3.94 -16.01
CA GLU A 224 34.97 3.52 -17.32
C GLU A 224 35.53 2.18 -17.81
N GLY A 225 34.65 1.18 -17.85
CA GLY A 225 35.03 -0.21 -18.07
C GLY A 225 35.45 -0.55 -19.51
N GLU A 226 35.06 0.21 -20.53
CA GLU A 226 35.23 -0.18 -21.94
C GLU A 226 36.70 -0.42 -22.29
N MET A 227 37.51 0.64 -22.22
CA MET A 227 38.94 0.58 -22.55
C MET A 227 39.75 -0.17 -21.49
N LEU A 228 39.31 -0.16 -20.23
CA LEU A 228 39.99 -0.87 -19.14
C LEU A 228 39.86 -2.39 -19.30
N LEU A 229 38.67 -2.89 -19.58
CA LEU A 229 38.43 -4.32 -19.83
C LEU A 229 39.12 -4.76 -21.13
N LEU A 230 39.03 -3.99 -22.22
CA LEU A 230 39.74 -4.34 -23.46
C LEU A 230 41.25 -4.50 -23.23
N LYS A 231 41.91 -3.53 -22.61
CA LYS A 231 43.35 -3.59 -22.31
C LYS A 231 43.73 -4.67 -21.29
N LEU A 232 42.81 -5.04 -20.41
CA LEU A 232 42.97 -6.18 -19.51
C LEU A 232 42.93 -7.51 -20.29
N LEU A 233 41.94 -7.67 -21.18
CA LEU A 233 41.72 -8.88 -21.99
C LEU A 233 42.82 -9.07 -23.05
N GLU A 234 43.32 -7.99 -23.65
CA GLU A 234 44.48 -7.99 -24.54
C GLU A 234 45.81 -8.28 -23.81
N GLY A 235 45.80 -8.29 -22.47
CA GLY A 235 46.93 -8.63 -21.62
C GLY A 235 47.83 -7.46 -21.21
N GLU A 236 47.62 -6.24 -21.74
CA GLU A 236 48.40 -5.04 -21.36
C GLU A 236 48.32 -4.78 -19.85
N LEU A 237 47.13 -4.92 -19.26
CA LEU A 237 46.88 -4.64 -17.85
C LEU A 237 46.77 -5.90 -16.96
N ALA A 238 46.91 -7.11 -17.51
CA ALA A 238 46.75 -8.38 -16.77
C ALA A 238 47.76 -8.61 -15.63
N HIS A 239 48.80 -7.78 -15.55
CA HIS A 239 49.76 -7.77 -14.45
C HIS A 239 49.30 -6.95 -13.22
N LYS A 240 48.17 -6.24 -13.31
CA LYS A 240 47.61 -5.39 -12.24
C LYS A 240 46.35 -5.98 -11.66
N ARG A 241 46.25 -5.98 -10.33
CA ARG A 241 45.04 -6.39 -9.60
C ARG A 241 43.98 -5.30 -9.53
N MET A 242 44.40 -4.03 -9.52
CA MET A 242 43.53 -2.86 -9.59
C MET A 242 43.89 -2.07 -10.84
N ILE A 243 42.89 -1.72 -11.66
CA ILE A 243 43.04 -0.89 -12.86
C ILE A 243 42.01 0.25 -12.81
N SER A 244 42.41 1.41 -13.30
CA SER A 244 41.65 2.66 -13.16
C SER A 244 41.80 3.54 -14.40
N ILE A 245 40.95 4.56 -14.57
CA ILE A 245 41.04 5.53 -15.70
C ILE A 245 42.47 6.12 -15.83
N ALA A 246 43.21 6.29 -14.73
CA ALA A 246 44.61 6.76 -14.77
C ALA A 246 45.55 5.85 -15.59
N ASP A 247 45.27 4.55 -15.66
CA ASP A 247 46.03 3.56 -16.44
C ASP A 247 45.83 3.72 -17.95
N LEU A 248 44.73 4.36 -18.39
CA LEU A 248 44.47 4.68 -19.79
C LEU A 248 45.36 5.81 -20.32
N LYS A 249 46.00 6.61 -19.45
CA LYS A 249 46.91 7.71 -19.84
C LYS A 249 46.32 8.67 -20.90
N GLY A 250 45.02 8.97 -20.78
CA GLY A 250 44.28 9.83 -21.71
C GLY A 250 43.63 9.12 -22.91
N THR A 251 43.62 7.78 -22.97
CA THR A 251 42.97 7.01 -24.04
C THR A 251 41.51 6.62 -23.76
N THR A 252 40.79 7.44 -22.97
CA THR A 252 39.36 7.22 -22.67
C THR A 252 38.49 7.27 -23.93
N LEU A 253 37.51 6.36 -24.04
CA LEU A 253 36.61 6.24 -25.18
C LEU A 253 35.82 7.54 -25.41
N GLN A 254 35.77 8.04 -26.63
CA GLN A 254 35.00 9.25 -26.95
C GLN A 254 33.49 8.96 -26.93
N MET A 255 32.66 9.88 -26.42
CA MET A 255 31.22 9.63 -26.27
C MET A 255 30.50 9.27 -27.58
N LYS A 256 30.93 9.84 -28.72
CA LYS A 256 30.43 9.47 -30.07
C LYS A 256 30.70 8.01 -30.45
N ASP A 257 31.73 7.40 -29.87
CA ASP A 257 32.17 6.03 -30.14
C ASP A 257 31.65 5.05 -29.08
N VAL A 258 30.90 5.53 -28.07
CA VAL A 258 30.15 4.68 -27.13
C VAL A 258 28.97 4.05 -27.88
N PRO A 259 28.92 2.71 -28.00
CA PRO A 259 27.92 2.02 -28.81
C PRO A 259 26.50 2.10 -28.22
N VAL A 260 25.52 1.78 -29.04
CA VAL A 260 24.14 1.56 -28.60
C VAL A 260 24.12 0.35 -27.64
N PRO A 261 23.49 0.43 -26.46
CA PRO A 261 23.43 -0.71 -25.54
C PRO A 261 22.59 -1.86 -26.11
N ASP A 262 22.98 -3.10 -25.81
CA ASP A 262 22.21 -4.29 -26.15
C ASP A 262 21.63 -4.98 -24.90
N PHE A 263 20.33 -4.79 -24.72
CA PHE A 263 19.54 -5.38 -23.63
C PHE A 263 19.05 -6.81 -23.91
N SER A 264 19.40 -7.45 -25.04
CA SER A 264 18.79 -8.73 -25.46
C SER A 264 18.91 -9.91 -24.47
N ASP A 265 19.85 -9.86 -23.53
CA ASP A 265 20.08 -10.94 -22.56
C ASP A 265 19.38 -10.70 -21.20
N VAL A 266 18.77 -9.53 -20.99
CA VAL A 266 18.16 -9.15 -19.68
C VAL A 266 16.64 -9.05 -19.72
N SER A 267 15.97 -9.36 -20.84
CA SER A 267 14.51 -9.26 -21.01
C SER A 267 13.99 -7.81 -20.83
N PRO A 268 14.27 -6.89 -21.77
CA PRO A 268 13.89 -5.47 -21.66
C PRO A 268 12.38 -5.23 -21.54
N GLU A 269 11.54 -6.18 -21.97
CA GLU A 269 10.10 -6.21 -21.77
C GLU A 269 9.66 -6.31 -20.30
N SER A 270 10.56 -6.75 -19.41
CA SER A 270 10.35 -6.77 -17.96
C SER A 270 10.54 -5.41 -17.29
N TYR A 271 10.90 -4.35 -18.04
CA TYR A 271 11.27 -3.05 -17.47
C TYR A 271 10.32 -1.95 -17.94
N TYR A 272 9.95 -1.04 -17.02
CA TYR A 272 9.06 0.08 -17.34
C TYR A 272 9.71 1.09 -18.31
N HIS A 273 11.04 1.24 -18.25
CA HIS A 273 11.80 2.11 -19.15
C HIS A 273 13.03 1.40 -19.71
N LEU A 274 13.38 1.77 -20.93
CA LEU A 274 14.75 1.62 -21.41
C LEU A 274 15.64 2.68 -20.73
N THR A 275 16.96 2.47 -20.74
CA THR A 275 17.92 3.45 -20.23
C THR A 275 19.00 3.73 -21.27
N ILE A 276 19.53 4.95 -21.26
CA ILE A 276 20.59 5.42 -22.16
C ILE A 276 21.31 6.61 -21.52
N GLU A 277 22.59 6.81 -21.85
CA GLU A 277 23.38 7.98 -21.44
C GLU A 277 23.61 8.94 -22.62
N GLY A 278 23.38 10.24 -22.41
CA GLY A 278 23.77 11.32 -23.34
C GLY A 278 25.19 11.83 -23.10
N ALA A 279 25.72 11.64 -21.90
CA ALA A 279 26.95 12.21 -21.36
C ALA A 279 27.48 11.40 -20.16
N ARG A 280 28.73 11.68 -19.77
CA ARG A 280 29.39 11.16 -18.55
C ARG A 280 29.99 12.33 -17.77
N SER A 281 30.07 12.18 -16.44
CA SER A 281 30.45 13.23 -15.49
C SER A 281 29.46 14.42 -15.45
N CYS A 282 29.80 15.44 -14.67
CA CYS A 282 29.04 16.66 -14.46
C CYS A 282 29.94 17.90 -14.65
N PRO A 283 29.46 19.01 -15.24
CA PRO A 283 30.25 20.25 -15.36
C PRO A 283 30.23 21.12 -14.08
N PHE A 284 29.56 20.69 -13.02
CA PHE A 284 29.46 21.38 -11.73
C PHE A 284 30.26 20.63 -10.65
N GLN A 285 30.68 21.33 -9.59
CA GLN A 285 31.57 20.81 -8.55
C GLN A 285 30.96 20.95 -7.14
N CYS A 286 29.69 20.55 -6.97
CA CYS A 286 29.00 20.64 -5.67
C CYS A 286 29.74 19.80 -4.60
N SER A 287 30.01 20.38 -3.43
CA SER A 287 30.99 19.86 -2.47
C SER A 287 30.65 18.48 -1.87
N PHE A 288 29.38 18.09 -1.86
CA PHE A 288 28.90 16.77 -1.41
C PHE A 288 28.91 15.68 -2.49
N CYS A 289 29.27 15.99 -3.74
CA CYS A 289 29.13 15.09 -4.87
C CYS A 289 30.44 14.34 -5.20
N SER A 290 30.32 13.10 -5.67
CA SER A 290 31.42 12.22 -6.08
C SER A 290 31.55 12.00 -7.59
N GLU A 291 30.55 12.44 -8.37
CA GLU A 291 30.44 12.26 -9.82
C GLU A 291 31.73 12.67 -10.57
N THR A 292 32.26 13.86 -10.31
CA THR A 292 33.43 14.38 -11.05
C THR A 292 34.74 13.73 -10.62
N ILE A 293 34.80 13.18 -9.39
CA ILE A 293 35.92 12.39 -8.89
C ILE A 293 35.94 11.01 -9.55
N GLN A 294 34.76 10.41 -9.77
CA GLN A 294 34.61 9.10 -10.40
C GLN A 294 34.84 9.13 -11.92
N TRP A 295 34.24 10.09 -12.62
CA TRP A 295 34.18 10.11 -14.09
C TRP A 295 35.14 11.13 -14.75
N GLY A 296 35.74 12.04 -13.99
CA GLY A 296 36.66 13.06 -14.51
C GLY A 296 35.95 14.17 -15.28
N ASP A 297 36.47 14.57 -16.44
CA ASP A 297 35.94 15.69 -17.23
C ASP A 297 34.56 15.39 -17.85
N TYR A 298 33.69 16.41 -17.90
CA TYR A 298 32.38 16.33 -18.56
C TYR A 298 32.50 16.10 -20.08
N ARG A 299 31.85 15.04 -20.56
CA ARG A 299 31.86 14.66 -21.99
C ARG A 299 30.45 14.25 -22.42
N ARG A 300 30.01 14.68 -23.61
CA ARG A 300 28.68 14.38 -24.17
C ARG A 300 28.72 13.82 -25.58
N LYS A 301 27.74 12.99 -25.93
CA LYS A 301 27.45 12.56 -27.30
C LYS A 301 27.04 13.78 -28.15
N PRO A 302 27.37 13.81 -29.45
CA PRO A 302 26.73 14.73 -30.38
C PRO A 302 25.22 14.49 -30.39
N THR A 303 24.42 15.57 -30.37
CA THR A 303 22.96 15.46 -30.25
C THR A 303 22.29 14.65 -31.37
N PRO A 304 22.69 14.75 -32.66
CA PRO A 304 22.12 13.91 -33.72
C PRO A 304 22.35 12.42 -33.46
N ASP A 305 23.60 12.03 -33.16
CA ASP A 305 24.00 10.66 -32.86
C ASP A 305 23.20 10.12 -31.65
N PHE A 306 23.05 10.92 -30.59
CA PHE A 306 22.27 10.52 -29.41
C PHE A 306 20.79 10.32 -29.74
N ALA A 307 20.19 11.21 -30.55
CA ALA A 307 18.82 11.04 -31.01
C ALA A 307 18.65 9.81 -31.94
N ASP A 308 19.67 9.46 -32.73
CA ASP A 308 19.68 8.21 -33.51
C ASP A 308 19.69 6.98 -32.59
N GLN A 309 20.55 6.95 -31.56
CA GLN A 309 20.60 5.84 -30.59
C GLN A 309 19.28 5.66 -29.82
N VAL A 310 18.64 6.76 -29.40
CA VAL A 310 17.32 6.72 -28.72
C VAL A 310 16.24 6.13 -29.64
N LEU A 311 16.17 6.57 -30.90
CA LEU A 311 15.18 6.07 -31.86
C LEU A 311 15.44 4.62 -32.27
N GLU A 312 16.71 4.23 -32.39
CA GLU A 312 17.11 2.84 -32.66
C GLU A 312 16.67 1.89 -31.53
N LEU A 313 16.90 2.28 -30.26
CA LEU A 313 16.44 1.51 -29.10
C LEU A 313 14.91 1.40 -29.04
N ALA A 314 14.22 2.52 -29.28
CA ALA A 314 12.76 2.56 -29.27
C ALA A 314 12.17 1.62 -30.33
N GLN A 315 12.76 1.60 -31.53
CA GLN A 315 12.35 0.69 -32.60
C GLN A 315 12.73 -0.77 -32.30
N ARG A 316 13.93 -1.02 -31.77
CA ARG A 316 14.46 -2.36 -31.49
C ARG A 316 13.63 -3.11 -30.44
N TYR A 317 13.31 -2.45 -29.33
CA TYR A 317 12.63 -3.08 -28.19
C TYR A 317 11.15 -2.70 -28.05
N ARG A 318 10.62 -1.86 -28.94
CA ARG A 318 9.22 -1.39 -28.94
C ARG A 318 8.78 -0.72 -27.64
N ASN A 319 9.70 -0.04 -26.96
CA ASN A 319 9.42 0.79 -25.79
C ASN A 319 9.94 2.21 -26.08
N ASN A 320 9.05 3.19 -26.09
CA ASN A 320 9.37 4.58 -26.41
C ASN A 320 9.70 5.45 -25.18
N SER A 321 9.76 4.86 -23.98
CA SER A 321 9.97 5.55 -22.72
C SER A 321 11.37 5.29 -22.15
N PHE A 322 12.10 6.38 -21.91
CA PHE A 322 13.50 6.36 -21.52
C PHE A 322 13.73 7.00 -20.16
N PHE A 323 14.54 6.34 -19.34
CA PHE A 323 15.25 6.98 -18.24
C PHE A 323 16.64 7.38 -18.73
N MET A 324 16.99 8.65 -18.60
CA MET A 324 18.33 9.15 -18.94
C MET A 324 19.26 8.83 -17.77
N GLY A 325 20.19 7.90 -18.00
CA GLY A 325 21.18 7.43 -17.02
C GLY A 325 22.28 8.44 -16.69
N ASP A 326 22.23 9.64 -17.28
CA ASP A 326 23.09 10.77 -16.98
C ASP A 326 22.87 11.33 -15.57
N SER A 327 23.96 11.62 -14.86
CA SER A 327 23.90 12.39 -13.61
C SER A 327 23.45 13.85 -13.82
N LEU A 328 23.45 14.38 -15.06
CA LEU A 328 22.87 15.69 -15.36
C LEU A 328 22.53 15.94 -16.85
N MET A 329 21.26 16.24 -17.14
CA MET A 329 20.81 16.58 -18.51
C MET A 329 20.93 18.08 -18.88
N ASN A 330 21.08 19.00 -17.91
CA ASN A 330 21.12 20.46 -18.14
C ASN A 330 21.96 20.90 -19.36
N PRO A 331 23.16 20.34 -19.64
CA PRO A 331 24.00 20.82 -20.73
C PRO A 331 23.54 20.40 -22.13
N TYR A 332 22.60 19.46 -22.28
CA TYR A 332 22.16 18.93 -23.58
C TYR A 332 20.64 18.91 -23.78
N ILE A 333 19.82 18.95 -22.73
CA ILE A 333 18.34 18.83 -22.83
C ILE A 333 17.71 19.78 -23.84
N ASN A 334 18.24 21.01 -23.96
CA ASN A 334 17.79 21.98 -24.96
C ASN A 334 17.97 21.46 -26.40
N SER A 335 19.20 21.15 -26.81
CA SER A 335 19.45 20.71 -28.19
C SER A 335 18.80 19.36 -28.49
N PHE A 336 18.73 18.46 -27.49
CA PHE A 336 18.05 17.18 -27.62
C PHE A 336 16.54 17.33 -27.85
N ALA A 337 15.86 18.17 -27.06
CA ALA A 337 14.46 18.51 -27.28
C ALA A 337 14.21 19.11 -28.68
N GLU A 338 15.10 19.99 -29.16
CA GLU A 338 15.00 20.56 -30.50
C GLU A 338 15.15 19.52 -31.61
N GLU A 339 16.11 18.59 -31.48
CA GLU A 339 16.35 17.54 -32.47
C GLU A 339 15.21 16.51 -32.51
N LEU A 340 14.65 16.13 -31.35
CA LEU A 340 13.46 15.28 -31.27
C LEU A 340 12.23 15.93 -31.92
N LEU A 341 11.97 17.21 -31.64
CA LEU A 341 10.86 17.97 -32.25
C LEU A 341 11.02 18.09 -33.77
N LYS A 342 12.23 18.40 -34.24
CA LYS A 342 12.57 18.47 -35.67
C LYS A 342 12.34 17.14 -36.40
N ARG A 343 12.51 16.02 -35.70
CA ARG A 343 12.27 14.65 -36.23
C ARG A 343 10.83 14.16 -36.08
N GLY A 344 9.98 14.87 -35.32
CA GLY A 344 8.64 14.40 -34.98
C GLY A 344 8.64 13.16 -34.09
N ALA A 345 9.66 12.99 -33.24
CA ALA A 345 9.87 11.79 -32.43
C ALA A 345 8.80 11.61 -31.34
N GLY A 346 8.10 10.48 -31.35
CA GLY A 346 7.12 10.07 -30.33
C GLY A 346 7.75 9.34 -29.14
N VAL A 347 8.78 9.93 -28.53
CA VAL A 347 9.47 9.38 -27.34
C VAL A 347 9.07 10.10 -26.07
N LEU A 348 9.31 9.44 -24.93
CA LEU A 348 9.09 9.98 -23.59
C LEU A 348 10.38 9.85 -22.78
N TYR A 349 10.71 10.86 -21.96
CA TYR A 349 11.91 10.79 -21.13
C TYR A 349 11.82 11.46 -19.75
N ASP A 350 12.50 10.83 -18.80
CA ASP A 350 12.78 11.24 -17.42
C ASP A 350 14.30 11.29 -17.20
N GLY A 351 14.78 12.08 -16.24
CA GLY A 351 16.20 12.19 -15.91
C GLY A 351 16.55 13.35 -14.98
N TYR A 352 17.82 13.42 -14.59
CA TYR A 352 18.30 14.39 -13.60
C TYR A 352 18.50 15.78 -14.17
N LEU A 353 17.92 16.77 -13.48
CA LEU A 353 18.16 18.19 -13.68
C LEU A 353 18.62 18.88 -12.40
N ARG A 354 19.34 19.97 -12.59
CA ARG A 354 19.72 20.92 -11.55
C ARG A 354 18.89 22.18 -11.70
N ALA A 355 18.39 22.73 -10.59
CA ALA A 355 17.54 23.92 -10.58
C ALA A 355 18.33 25.20 -10.92
N ASP A 356 18.57 25.42 -12.21
CA ASP A 356 19.30 26.58 -12.75
C ASP A 356 18.39 27.53 -13.55
N LYS A 357 18.90 28.75 -13.82
CA LYS A 357 18.20 29.80 -14.60
C LYS A 357 17.57 29.34 -15.93
N PRO A 358 18.14 28.41 -16.73
CA PRO A 358 17.47 27.89 -17.92
C PRO A 358 16.19 27.11 -17.63
N VAL A 359 16.10 26.44 -16.47
CA VAL A 359 14.91 25.68 -16.03
C VAL A 359 13.77 26.62 -15.62
N ALA A 360 14.08 27.84 -15.15
CA ALA A 360 13.07 28.89 -14.94
C ALA A 360 12.49 29.46 -16.26
N ASN A 361 13.05 29.13 -17.43
CA ASN A 361 12.57 29.66 -18.71
C ASN A 361 11.41 28.83 -19.27
N ARG A 362 10.18 29.25 -18.95
CA ARG A 362 8.90 28.69 -19.44
C ARG A 362 8.86 28.35 -20.94
N LYS A 363 9.55 29.11 -21.82
CA LYS A 363 9.60 28.82 -23.26
C LYS A 363 10.51 27.64 -23.60
N LEU A 364 11.62 27.46 -22.88
CA LEU A 364 12.48 26.29 -23.04
C LEU A 364 11.80 25.05 -22.46
N VAL A 365 11.28 25.17 -21.23
CA VAL A 365 10.59 24.08 -20.54
C VAL A 365 9.38 23.57 -21.33
N LYS A 366 8.56 24.46 -21.91
CA LYS A 366 7.46 24.04 -22.79
C LYS A 366 7.95 23.23 -24.00
N ARG A 367 9.12 23.55 -24.57
CA ARG A 367 9.70 22.77 -25.68
C ARG A 367 10.20 21.41 -25.22
N TRP A 368 10.74 21.30 -24.01
CA TRP A 368 11.07 19.99 -23.41
C TRP A 368 9.81 19.15 -23.19
N ALA A 369 8.74 19.75 -22.68
CA ALA A 369 7.44 19.09 -22.56
C ALA A 369 6.95 18.63 -23.93
N ASP A 370 6.90 19.52 -24.92
CA ASP A 370 6.46 19.19 -26.28
C ASP A 370 7.33 18.07 -26.93
N SER A 371 8.64 18.00 -26.64
CA SER A 371 9.54 16.94 -27.13
C SER A 371 9.46 15.60 -26.39
N GLY A 372 8.69 15.48 -25.30
CA GLY A 372 8.48 14.22 -24.57
C GLY A 372 9.03 14.17 -23.14
N CYS A 373 9.62 15.25 -22.63
CA CYS A 373 9.98 15.33 -21.21
C CYS A 373 8.71 15.36 -20.36
N TYR A 374 8.46 14.33 -19.56
CA TYR A 374 7.22 14.22 -18.75
C TYR A 374 7.50 14.25 -17.23
N ARG A 375 8.73 13.94 -16.82
CA ARG A 375 9.24 14.09 -15.46
C ARG A 375 10.68 14.58 -15.49
N VAL A 376 11.10 15.28 -14.44
CA VAL A 376 12.49 15.59 -14.14
C VAL A 376 12.78 15.34 -12.66
N ARG A 377 13.98 14.84 -12.38
CA ARG A 377 14.52 14.61 -11.03
C ARG A 377 15.39 15.80 -10.65
N LEU A 378 14.87 16.69 -9.80
CA LEU A 378 15.42 18.01 -9.55
C LEU A 378 16.25 18.06 -8.26
N GLY A 379 17.57 18.17 -8.41
CA GLY A 379 18.50 18.34 -7.29
C GLY A 379 18.41 19.74 -6.68
N ILE A 380 17.56 19.90 -5.66
CA ILE A 380 17.37 21.15 -4.88
C ILE A 380 18.36 21.20 -3.72
N GLU A 381 18.44 20.11 -2.95
CA GLU A 381 19.18 19.89 -1.71
C GLU A 381 18.74 20.75 -0.52
N SER A 382 18.59 22.06 -0.70
CA SER A 382 18.17 23.01 0.33
C SER A 382 17.47 24.22 -0.31
N ALA A 383 16.66 24.95 0.47
CA ALA A 383 16.16 26.26 0.08
C ALA A 383 16.70 27.39 0.96
N ALA A 384 17.70 27.11 1.80
CA ALA A 384 18.44 28.14 2.52
C ALA A 384 19.64 28.62 1.69
N ALA A 385 19.70 29.93 1.40
CA ALA A 385 20.74 30.49 0.52
C ALA A 385 22.16 30.21 1.03
N ARG A 386 22.37 30.32 2.35
CA ARG A 386 23.66 30.07 3.01
C ARG A 386 24.14 28.61 2.89
N VAL A 387 23.21 27.66 2.90
CA VAL A 387 23.50 26.22 2.74
C VAL A 387 23.77 25.89 1.27
N LEU A 388 23.02 26.49 0.35
CA LEU A 388 23.29 26.39 -1.08
C LEU A 388 24.69 26.94 -1.45
N ASP A 389 25.11 28.03 -0.81
CA ASP A 389 26.46 28.59 -0.98
C ASP A 389 27.55 27.66 -0.41
N SER A 390 27.36 27.06 0.77
CA SER A 390 28.35 26.13 1.36
C SER A 390 28.43 24.77 0.64
N MET A 391 27.37 24.38 -0.07
CA MET A 391 27.35 23.23 -0.98
C MET A 391 28.06 23.48 -2.33
N ASP A 392 28.51 24.71 -2.62
CA ASP A 392 28.84 25.19 -3.98
C ASP A 392 27.72 24.85 -4.99
N LYS A 393 26.47 25.00 -4.54
CA LYS A 393 25.28 24.69 -5.34
C LYS A 393 24.88 25.83 -6.26
N MET A 394 25.61 26.96 -6.33
CA MET A 394 25.58 27.96 -7.44
C MET A 394 24.17 28.36 -7.95
N THR A 395 23.17 28.37 -7.08
CA THR A 395 21.76 28.68 -7.38
C THR A 395 21.14 29.42 -6.20
N THR A 396 19.89 29.87 -6.33
CA THR A 396 19.19 30.58 -5.25
C THR A 396 17.77 30.03 -5.06
N PRO A 397 17.16 30.22 -3.87
CA PRO A 397 15.79 29.79 -3.60
C PRO A 397 14.78 30.36 -4.61
N GLN A 398 15.00 31.60 -5.07
CA GLN A 398 14.18 32.22 -6.13
C GLN A 398 14.30 31.46 -7.46
N VAL A 399 15.50 31.04 -7.87
CA VAL A 399 15.69 30.26 -9.11
C VAL A 399 15.03 28.88 -9.00
N ILE A 400 15.10 28.25 -7.82
CA ILE A 400 14.41 26.98 -7.53
C ILE A 400 12.88 27.16 -7.62
N SER A 401 12.35 28.24 -7.03
CA SER A 401 10.94 28.61 -7.08
C SER A 401 10.44 28.78 -8.51
N ASP A 402 11.16 29.56 -9.32
CA ASP A 402 10.81 29.83 -10.71
C ASP A 402 10.94 28.58 -11.60
N ALA A 403 11.91 27.71 -11.32
CA ALA A 403 12.09 26.43 -12.00
C ALA A 403 10.92 25.47 -11.72
N LEU A 404 10.54 25.27 -10.44
CA LEU A 404 9.39 24.43 -10.06
C LEU A 404 8.09 24.90 -10.73
N LYS A 405 7.82 26.21 -10.69
CA LYS A 405 6.67 26.84 -11.33
C LYS A 405 6.70 26.63 -12.86
N ALA A 406 7.84 26.84 -13.51
CA ALA A 406 7.97 26.66 -14.96
C ALA A 406 7.80 25.20 -15.43
N LEU A 407 8.27 24.22 -14.65
CA LEU A 407 8.11 22.78 -14.90
C LEU A 407 6.64 22.36 -14.76
N SER A 408 6.02 22.70 -13.63
CA SER A 408 4.62 22.34 -13.34
C SER A 408 3.64 22.96 -14.34
N ASP A 409 3.82 24.25 -14.67
CA ASP A 409 2.97 24.96 -15.64
C ASP A 409 3.14 24.44 -17.09
N ALA A 410 4.18 23.65 -17.37
CA ALA A 410 4.35 22.93 -18.62
C ALA A 410 3.83 21.47 -18.56
N GLY A 411 3.35 21.03 -17.40
CA GLY A 411 2.88 19.65 -17.15
C GLY A 411 4.00 18.64 -16.88
N ILE A 412 5.23 19.08 -16.60
CA ILE A 412 6.37 18.21 -16.29
C ILE A 412 6.36 17.93 -14.78
N ARG A 413 6.32 16.64 -14.41
CA ARG A 413 6.38 16.18 -13.01
C ARG A 413 7.76 16.46 -12.40
N THR A 414 7.79 16.74 -11.11
CA THR A 414 8.99 17.12 -10.35
C THR A 414 9.22 16.19 -9.16
N THR A 415 10.22 15.32 -9.25
CA THR A 415 10.78 14.62 -8.08
C THR A 415 11.83 15.54 -7.46
N THR A 416 11.64 16.04 -6.25
CA THR A 416 12.57 16.98 -5.61
C THR A 416 13.44 16.30 -4.57
N TYR A 417 14.76 16.48 -4.67
CA TYR A 417 15.76 15.94 -3.75
C TYR A 417 16.17 16.94 -2.69
N TRP A 418 16.24 16.51 -1.43
CA TRP A 418 16.58 17.32 -0.25
C TRP A 418 17.63 16.64 0.63
N ILE A 419 18.53 17.44 1.21
CA ILE A 419 19.59 17.01 2.13
C ILE A 419 19.37 17.70 3.49
N THR A 420 19.18 16.93 4.56
CA THR A 420 19.06 17.47 5.92
C THR A 420 20.38 17.36 6.69
N GLY A 421 20.74 18.44 7.40
CA GLY A 421 21.89 18.47 8.27
C GLY A 421 23.24 18.52 7.54
N PHE A 422 23.32 19.23 6.41
CA PHE A 422 24.61 19.53 5.79
C PHE A 422 25.54 20.25 6.79
N PRO A 423 26.88 20.07 6.75
CA PRO A 423 27.78 20.64 7.75
C PRO A 423 27.62 22.16 7.90
N GLY A 424 27.34 22.59 9.13
CA GLY A 424 27.07 23.97 9.49
C GLY A 424 25.64 24.46 9.21
N GLU A 425 24.67 23.60 8.85
CA GLU A 425 23.25 23.95 8.71
C GLU A 425 22.60 24.23 10.08
N THR A 426 22.05 25.42 10.30
CA THR A 426 21.35 25.74 11.55
C THR A 426 19.87 25.38 11.49
N GLU A 427 19.19 25.44 12.64
CA GLU A 427 17.74 25.26 12.72
C GLU A 427 16.94 26.36 12.00
N GLU A 428 17.55 27.52 11.69
CA GLU A 428 16.92 28.55 10.86
C GLU A 428 16.92 28.12 9.38
N ASP A 429 18.07 27.67 8.85
CA ASP A 429 18.22 27.21 7.46
C ASP A 429 17.32 25.98 7.16
N PHE A 430 17.20 25.08 8.13
CA PHE A 430 16.27 23.94 8.05
C PHE A 430 14.81 24.41 8.00
N ARG A 431 14.44 25.43 8.78
CA ARG A 431 13.10 26.05 8.73
C ARG A 431 12.84 26.77 7.41
N GLU A 432 13.81 27.51 6.86
CA GLU A 432 13.71 28.12 5.52
C GLU A 432 13.38 27.06 4.46
N SER A 433 14.02 25.89 4.52
CA SER A 433 13.75 24.76 3.62
C SER A 433 12.35 24.16 3.81
N CYS A 434 11.88 24.02 5.06
CA CYS A 434 10.53 23.56 5.36
C CYS A 434 9.44 24.56 4.90
N ASP A 435 9.64 25.86 5.12
CA ASP A 435 8.70 26.89 4.71
C ASP A 435 8.64 27.04 3.18
N PHE A 436 9.78 26.87 2.49
CA PHE A 436 9.79 26.77 1.04
C PHE A 436 8.95 25.59 0.53
N ILE A 437 9.05 24.40 1.15
CA ILE A 437 8.22 23.23 0.82
C ILE A 437 6.73 23.56 1.05
N ARG A 438 6.36 24.20 2.17
CA ARG A 438 4.97 24.63 2.44
C ARG A 438 4.43 25.56 1.34
N GLU A 439 5.19 26.55 0.91
CA GLU A 439 4.78 27.47 -0.16
C GLU A 439 4.66 26.77 -1.53
N HIS A 440 5.53 25.80 -1.80
CA HIS A 440 5.71 25.20 -3.13
C HIS A 440 5.12 23.79 -3.32
N HIS A 441 4.53 23.15 -2.30
CA HIS A 441 4.03 21.76 -2.37
C HIS A 441 3.16 21.45 -3.60
N ARG A 442 2.30 22.39 -4.01
CA ARG A 442 1.48 22.26 -5.23
C ARG A 442 2.28 22.15 -6.54
N TYR A 443 3.55 22.55 -6.57
CA TYR A 443 4.48 22.46 -7.70
C TYR A 443 5.46 21.27 -7.59
N ILE A 444 5.29 20.43 -6.56
CA ILE A 444 6.10 19.24 -6.29
C ILE A 444 5.24 18.02 -6.56
N TYR A 445 5.69 17.12 -7.44
CA TYR A 445 5.01 15.85 -7.71
C TYR A 445 5.36 14.80 -6.65
N GLU A 446 6.64 14.74 -6.27
CA GLU A 446 7.23 13.74 -5.39
C GLU A 446 8.38 14.38 -4.61
N LEU A 447 8.55 14.03 -3.33
CA LEU A 447 9.60 14.57 -2.47
C LEU A 447 10.44 13.45 -1.87
N GLU A 448 11.74 13.45 -2.17
CA GLU A 448 12.71 12.51 -1.63
C GLU A 448 13.74 13.29 -0.78
N ALA A 449 13.92 12.86 0.47
CA ALA A 449 14.80 13.53 1.44
C ALA A 449 15.77 12.53 2.08
N HIS A 450 17.01 12.98 2.32
CA HIS A 450 18.06 12.17 2.94
C HIS A 450 18.83 13.00 3.98
N ALA A 451 19.35 12.34 5.02
CA ALA A 451 20.34 12.95 5.89
C ALA A 451 21.68 13.05 5.17
N TYR A 452 22.49 14.07 5.49
CA TYR A 452 23.83 14.20 4.93
C TYR A 452 24.76 13.04 5.34
N TYR A 453 25.49 12.50 4.37
CA TYR A 453 26.57 11.52 4.52
C TYR A 453 27.88 12.10 3.95
N TYR A 454 28.99 11.86 4.66
CA TYR A 454 30.32 12.35 4.29
C TYR A 454 31.22 11.18 3.88
N TYR A 455 31.82 11.30 2.70
CA TYR A 455 32.79 10.34 2.17
C TYR A 455 34.18 11.01 2.14
N PRO A 456 35.12 10.59 2.99
CA PRO A 456 36.41 11.27 3.13
C PRO A 456 37.39 11.07 1.96
N TYR A 457 37.02 10.31 0.93
CA TYR A 457 37.85 10.02 -0.25
C TYR A 457 37.17 10.27 -1.61
N GLY A 458 35.86 10.02 -1.75
CA GLY A 458 35.16 10.05 -3.03
C GLY A 458 34.46 11.36 -3.41
N GLN A 459 34.30 12.31 -2.50
CA GLN A 459 33.59 13.58 -2.73
C GLN A 459 34.55 14.72 -3.12
N ILE A 460 34.04 15.74 -3.80
CA ILE A 460 34.79 16.99 -4.07
C ILE A 460 35.24 17.67 -2.76
N GLY A 461 34.38 17.65 -1.74
CA GLY A 461 34.65 18.11 -0.38
C GLY A 461 35.39 17.09 0.52
N SER A 462 35.94 16.01 -0.04
CA SER A 462 36.72 15.04 0.73
C SER A 462 37.92 15.67 1.44
N ARG A 463 38.23 15.16 2.64
CA ARG A 463 39.32 15.61 3.52
C ARG A 463 39.17 17.03 4.08
N LEU A 464 38.03 17.71 3.87
CA LEU A 464 37.72 18.98 4.55
C LEU A 464 37.46 18.80 6.04
N HIS A 465 36.95 17.64 6.45
CA HIS A 465 36.63 17.32 7.83
C HIS A 465 37.49 16.18 8.37
N GLN A 466 37.86 16.26 9.65
CA GLN A 466 38.34 15.10 10.39
C GLN A 466 37.18 14.14 10.64
N CYS A 467 37.43 12.85 10.49
CA CYS A 467 36.40 11.81 10.62
C CYS A 467 36.93 10.58 11.36
N THR A 468 36.00 9.80 11.91
CA THR A 468 36.24 8.53 12.58
C THR A 468 35.30 7.46 12.02
N SER A 469 35.53 6.20 12.37
CA SER A 469 34.58 5.13 12.04
C SER A 469 33.31 5.31 12.88
N LEU A 470 32.16 5.39 12.21
CA LEU A 470 30.83 5.41 12.82
C LEU A 470 30.54 4.09 13.55
N TYR A 471 31.02 2.97 13.00
CA TYR A 471 30.85 1.65 13.58
C TYR A 471 32.09 1.29 14.43
N PRO A 472 31.89 0.67 15.60
CA PRO A 472 33.00 0.23 16.46
C PRO A 472 33.78 -0.93 15.82
N ASP A 473 34.99 -1.16 16.31
CA ASP A 473 35.90 -2.20 15.81
C ASP A 473 35.22 -3.58 15.74
N GLU A 474 34.42 -3.96 16.75
CA GLU A 474 33.67 -5.22 16.81
C GLU A 474 32.66 -5.43 15.64
N VAL A 475 32.17 -4.35 15.03
CA VAL A 475 31.33 -4.42 13.82
C VAL A 475 32.19 -4.37 12.56
N THR A 476 33.16 -3.45 12.50
CA THR A 476 34.02 -3.30 11.30
C THR A 476 34.93 -4.51 11.06
N ASP A 477 35.32 -5.25 12.10
CA ASP A 477 36.04 -6.52 11.97
C ASP A 477 35.18 -7.62 11.34
N ILE A 478 33.86 -7.56 11.48
CA ILE A 478 32.89 -8.50 10.88
C ILE A 478 32.55 -8.06 9.44
N ILE A 479 32.16 -6.81 9.24
CA ILE A 479 31.73 -6.31 7.92
C ILE A 479 32.91 -5.91 7.00
N LYS A 480 34.13 -5.84 7.51
CA LYS A 480 35.41 -5.46 6.86
C LYS A 480 35.52 -4.04 6.32
N PHE A 481 34.45 -3.25 6.37
CA PHE A 481 34.43 -1.88 5.86
C PHE A 481 34.07 -0.87 6.96
N LYS A 482 34.69 0.31 6.88
CA LYS A 482 34.38 1.46 7.74
C LYS A 482 33.30 2.31 7.07
N VAL A 483 32.32 2.74 7.85
CA VAL A 483 31.44 3.87 7.50
C VAL A 483 31.92 5.07 8.32
N TRP A 484 31.94 6.27 7.73
CA TRP A 484 32.55 7.44 8.35
C TRP A 484 31.53 8.41 8.96
N GLU A 485 31.93 9.06 10.05
CA GLU A 485 31.22 10.19 10.63
C GLU A 485 32.20 11.34 10.89
N ILE A 486 31.71 12.58 10.76
CA ILE A 486 32.52 13.79 11.02
C ILE A 486 32.72 13.94 12.54
N ASN A 487 33.97 14.17 12.95
CA ASN A 487 34.29 14.48 14.34
C ASN A 487 33.67 15.83 14.73
N ASP A 488 32.99 15.88 15.88
CA ASP A 488 32.30 17.08 16.37
C ASP A 488 31.32 17.68 15.34
N ALA A 489 30.63 16.82 14.58
CA ALA A 489 29.68 17.23 13.55
C ALA A 489 28.60 18.18 14.09
N ASP A 490 28.43 19.32 13.41
CA ASP A 490 27.36 20.29 13.63
C ASP A 490 26.56 20.46 12.32
N PRO A 491 25.25 20.13 12.28
CA PRO A 491 24.48 19.48 13.34
C PRO A 491 24.92 18.01 13.57
N PRO A 492 24.80 17.50 14.82
CA PRO A 492 25.18 16.12 15.14
C PRO A 492 24.25 15.11 14.46
N ARG A 493 24.74 13.88 14.25
CA ARG A 493 24.04 12.80 13.52
C ARG A 493 22.57 12.61 13.93
N VAL A 494 22.29 12.61 15.24
CA VAL A 494 20.93 12.49 15.78
C VAL A 494 20.02 13.62 15.28
N GLU A 495 20.54 14.85 15.23
CA GLU A 495 19.79 16.00 14.75
C GLU A 495 19.59 15.99 13.24
N ARG A 496 20.56 15.48 12.45
CA ARG A 496 20.37 15.25 11.00
C ARG A 496 19.16 14.35 10.73
N PHE A 497 18.97 13.31 11.54
CA PHE A 497 17.83 12.40 11.45
C PHE A 497 16.54 12.95 12.06
N ASN A 498 16.59 13.78 13.10
CA ASN A 498 15.41 14.51 13.59
C ASN A 498 14.90 15.50 12.54
N ARG A 499 15.78 16.20 11.84
CA ARG A 499 15.44 17.06 10.70
C ARG A 499 14.83 16.28 9.55
N LEU A 500 15.41 15.14 9.21
CA LEU A 500 14.84 14.23 8.21
C LEU A 500 13.41 13.86 8.60
N ARG A 501 13.19 13.34 9.81
CA ARG A 501 11.84 12.98 10.32
C ARG A 501 10.84 14.14 10.22
N ARG A 502 11.22 15.34 10.68
CA ARG A 502 10.38 16.54 10.62
C ARG A 502 10.05 16.97 9.17
N MET A 503 10.96 16.75 8.23
CA MET A 503 10.72 17.01 6.80
C MET A 503 9.84 15.92 6.16
N SER A 504 10.02 14.65 6.52
CA SER A 504 9.16 13.52 6.10
C SER A 504 7.72 13.70 6.57
N GLU A 505 7.52 14.05 7.85
CA GLU A 505 6.21 14.36 8.43
C GLU A 505 5.54 15.54 7.71
N LEU A 506 6.32 16.60 7.41
CA LEU A 506 5.83 17.74 6.63
C LEU A 506 5.40 17.33 5.21
N ALA A 507 6.18 16.50 4.53
CA ALA A 507 5.86 15.98 3.20
C ALA A 507 4.56 15.16 3.23
N SER A 508 4.42 14.23 4.19
CA SER A 508 3.19 13.45 4.39
C SER A 508 1.97 14.35 4.61
N ASN A 509 2.08 15.32 5.52
CA ASN A 509 0.99 16.26 5.84
C ASN A 509 0.57 17.16 4.66
N LEU A 510 1.45 17.33 3.65
CA LEU A 510 1.18 18.09 2.41
C LEU A 510 0.76 17.18 1.24
N GLY A 511 0.60 15.88 1.46
CA GLY A 511 0.30 14.89 0.41
C GLY A 511 1.43 14.72 -0.60
N LEU A 512 2.68 14.95 -0.20
CA LEU A 512 3.89 14.73 -1.00
C LEU A 512 4.48 13.35 -0.65
N PRO A 513 4.19 12.29 -1.41
CA PRO A 513 4.81 10.99 -1.18
C PRO A 513 6.26 10.97 -1.68
N ASN A 514 7.04 10.08 -1.08
CA ASN A 514 8.29 9.55 -1.62
C ASN A 514 7.96 8.18 -2.25
N ILE A 515 8.03 8.05 -3.58
CA ILE A 515 7.32 6.95 -4.29
C ILE A 515 8.20 5.71 -4.39
N TYR A 516 8.05 4.78 -3.44
CA TYR A 516 8.67 3.45 -3.50
C TYR A 516 7.65 2.32 -3.76
N THR A 517 6.36 2.59 -3.62
CA THR A 517 5.23 1.67 -3.85
C THR A 517 4.27 2.17 -4.93
N MET A 518 3.43 1.27 -5.45
CA MET A 518 2.40 1.66 -6.41
C MET A 518 1.25 2.46 -5.77
N ALA A 519 1.00 2.31 -4.47
CA ALA A 519 -0.03 3.10 -3.76
C ALA A 519 0.36 4.58 -3.70
N GLU A 520 1.56 4.88 -3.21
CA GLU A 520 2.16 6.23 -3.21
C GLU A 520 2.20 6.84 -4.61
N ARG A 521 2.45 6.02 -5.65
CA ARG A 521 2.38 6.48 -7.04
C ARG A 521 0.98 6.92 -7.44
N TYR A 522 -0.06 6.13 -7.11
CA TYR A 522 -1.43 6.49 -7.44
C TYR A 522 -1.90 7.75 -6.68
N GLU A 523 -1.51 7.91 -5.42
CA GLU A 523 -1.77 9.13 -4.63
C GLU A 523 -1.09 10.35 -5.25
N ALA A 524 0.18 10.22 -5.68
CA ALA A 524 0.91 11.28 -6.36
C ALA A 524 0.23 11.69 -7.69
N GLU A 525 -0.11 10.73 -8.54
CA GLU A 525 -0.81 10.99 -9.81
C GLU A 525 -2.19 11.60 -9.55
N GLU A 526 -2.99 11.08 -8.62
CA GLU A 526 -4.34 11.62 -8.33
C GLU A 526 -4.27 13.09 -7.87
N ARG A 527 -3.36 13.41 -6.93
CA ARG A 527 -3.12 14.78 -6.50
C ARG A 527 -2.63 15.65 -7.67
N TRP A 528 -1.70 15.15 -8.48
CA TRP A 528 -1.16 15.89 -9.63
C TRP A 528 -2.22 16.17 -10.69
N HIS A 529 -3.10 15.21 -10.99
CA HIS A 529 -4.21 15.39 -11.93
C HIS A 529 -5.26 16.41 -11.44
N LYS A 530 -5.50 16.48 -10.12
CA LYS A 530 -6.38 17.51 -9.51
C LYS A 530 -5.77 18.92 -9.65
N LEU A 531 -4.45 19.05 -9.53
CA LEU A 531 -3.73 20.33 -9.62
C LEU A 531 -3.44 20.78 -11.07
N TYR A 532 -3.10 19.85 -11.95
CA TYR A 532 -2.71 20.09 -13.35
C TYR A 532 -3.52 19.21 -14.30
N PRO A 533 -4.83 19.47 -14.47
CA PRO A 533 -5.71 18.64 -15.30
C PRO A 533 -5.38 18.64 -16.79
N LEU A 534 -4.48 19.52 -17.24
CA LEU A 534 -3.94 19.61 -18.61
C LEU A 534 -2.51 19.03 -18.76
N ALA A 535 -1.93 18.47 -17.69
CA ALA A 535 -0.65 17.77 -17.77
C ALA A 535 -0.74 16.56 -18.71
N ALA A 536 0.36 16.23 -19.39
CA ALA A 536 0.40 15.07 -20.27
C ALA A 536 0.45 13.77 -19.44
N GLU A 537 -0.43 12.84 -19.79
CA GLU A 537 -0.47 11.51 -19.18
C GLU A 537 0.32 10.51 -20.02
N VAL A 538 0.86 9.49 -19.35
CA VAL A 538 1.64 8.42 -19.96
C VAL A 538 1.05 7.10 -19.47
N TYR A 539 0.23 6.47 -20.31
CA TYR A 539 -0.29 5.12 -20.10
C TYR A 539 0.09 4.29 -21.33
N ALA A 540 0.71 3.12 -21.12
CA ALA A 540 1.05 2.10 -22.14
C ALA A 540 1.13 2.62 -23.59
N ASP A 541 2.32 3.07 -24.00
CA ASP A 541 2.67 3.63 -25.33
C ASP A 541 1.88 4.89 -25.77
N THR A 542 0.97 5.40 -24.93
CA THR A 542 0.05 6.49 -25.28
C THR A 542 0.37 7.76 -24.50
N ARG A 543 0.79 8.80 -25.23
CA ARG A 543 0.92 10.16 -24.71
C ARG A 543 -0.43 10.89 -24.81
N LEU A 544 -1.20 10.89 -23.74
CA LEU A 544 -2.47 11.62 -23.69
C LEU A 544 -2.19 13.10 -23.39
N ARG A 545 -2.40 13.96 -24.40
CA ARG A 545 -2.42 15.42 -24.23
C ARG A 545 -3.89 15.86 -24.10
N ARG A 546 -4.24 16.44 -22.96
CA ARG A 546 -5.55 17.05 -22.73
C ARG A 546 -5.48 18.50 -23.22
N ASP A 547 -6.08 18.78 -24.37
CA ASP A 547 -6.14 20.14 -24.91
C ASP A 547 -7.22 20.98 -24.20
N ALA A 548 -7.02 22.31 -24.15
CA ALA A 548 -8.07 23.22 -23.75
C ALA A 548 -9.19 23.23 -24.82
N PRO A 549 -10.48 23.28 -24.44
CA PRO A 549 -11.58 23.12 -25.39
C PRO A 549 -11.62 24.26 -26.42
N ALA A 550 -11.52 23.89 -27.70
CA ALA A 550 -11.70 24.79 -28.83
C ALA A 550 -13.17 24.78 -29.31
N PRO A 551 -13.71 25.91 -29.82
CA PRO A 551 -15.07 25.94 -30.36
C PRO A 551 -15.16 25.18 -31.70
N MET A 552 -16.17 24.30 -31.83
CA MET A 552 -16.27 23.37 -32.97
C MET A 552 -16.67 24.01 -34.31
N PRO A 553 -16.11 23.54 -35.45
CA PRO A 553 -16.70 23.65 -36.78
C PRO A 553 -17.69 22.49 -37.08
N ALA A 554 -18.59 22.70 -38.05
CA ALA A 554 -19.69 21.79 -38.38
C ALA A 554 -19.33 20.60 -39.32
N PRO A 555 -20.09 19.48 -39.31
CA PRO A 555 -19.76 18.24 -40.02
C PRO A 555 -20.28 18.15 -41.47
N VAL A 556 -19.67 17.24 -42.25
CA VAL A 556 -20.03 16.88 -43.65
C VAL A 556 -20.00 15.34 -43.79
N PRO A 557 -20.87 14.69 -44.60
CA PRO A 557 -21.26 13.29 -44.38
C PRO A 557 -20.44 12.23 -45.14
N ALA A 558 -20.57 10.97 -44.70
CA ALA A 558 -19.90 9.78 -45.23
C ALA A 558 -20.79 8.94 -46.18
N PRO A 559 -20.20 8.09 -47.03
CA PRO A 559 -20.89 6.95 -47.65
C PRO A 559 -20.34 5.57 -47.22
N ALA A 560 -21.27 4.66 -46.97
CA ALA A 560 -21.14 3.28 -46.49
C ALA A 560 -20.28 2.31 -47.34
N ALA A 561 -19.76 1.24 -46.70
CA ALA A 561 -20.33 -0.12 -46.77
C ALA A 561 -19.48 -1.20 -46.06
N ALA A 562 -20.11 -2.34 -45.75
CA ALA A 562 -19.54 -3.64 -45.31
C ALA A 562 -18.88 -3.69 -43.90
N ALA A 563 -18.72 -4.86 -43.26
CA ALA A 563 -19.53 -6.09 -43.22
C ALA A 563 -19.08 -6.94 -42.00
N ARG A 564 -20.02 -7.69 -41.40
CA ARG A 564 -19.88 -8.51 -40.18
C ARG A 564 -18.53 -9.25 -40.02
N LEU A 565 -17.86 -9.03 -38.88
CA LEU A 565 -16.74 -9.83 -38.39
C LEU A 565 -17.24 -10.96 -37.46
N ARG A 566 -16.47 -12.06 -37.40
CA ARG A 566 -16.66 -13.18 -36.45
C ARG A 566 -15.41 -13.28 -35.59
N ASP A 567 -15.51 -12.85 -34.33
CA ASP A 567 -14.49 -13.07 -33.29
C ASP A 567 -15.00 -14.10 -32.26
N PRO A 568 -14.10 -14.75 -31.49
CA PRO A 568 -14.51 -15.62 -30.40
C PRO A 568 -15.15 -14.81 -29.27
N ALA A 569 -16.24 -15.35 -28.72
CA ALA A 569 -16.97 -14.71 -27.63
C ALA A 569 -16.21 -14.74 -26.30
N LEU A 570 -16.47 -13.74 -25.47
CA LEU A 570 -16.05 -13.76 -24.07
C LEU A 570 -17.06 -14.61 -23.27
N ALA A 571 -16.66 -15.81 -22.87
CA ALA A 571 -17.51 -16.74 -22.11
C ALA A 571 -17.09 -16.81 -20.64
N TYR A 572 -17.97 -16.35 -19.74
CA TYR A 572 -17.89 -16.52 -18.30
C TYR A 572 -18.84 -17.63 -17.85
N ARG A 573 -18.34 -18.58 -17.05
CA ARG A 573 -19.15 -19.59 -16.36
C ARG A 573 -19.29 -19.18 -14.90
N LEU A 574 -20.52 -19.20 -14.39
CA LEU A 574 -20.91 -18.98 -13.02
C LEU A 574 -21.76 -20.18 -12.60
N THR A 575 -21.28 -21.01 -11.69
CA THR A 575 -22.08 -22.12 -11.16
C THR A 575 -22.92 -21.59 -10.01
N HIS A 576 -24.24 -21.74 -10.10
CA HIS A 576 -25.17 -21.47 -9.01
C HIS A 576 -25.56 -22.79 -8.36
N GLU A 577 -25.41 -22.87 -7.04
CA GLU A 577 -25.35 -24.14 -6.29
C GLU A 577 -26.73 -24.75 -6.00
N SER A 578 -27.81 -24.10 -6.43
CA SER A 578 -29.19 -24.60 -6.38
C SER A 578 -29.86 -24.47 -7.74
N PRO A 579 -30.98 -25.18 -8.01
CA PRO A 579 -31.78 -24.97 -9.20
C PRO A 579 -32.28 -23.53 -9.22
N LEU A 580 -31.79 -22.72 -10.16
CA LEU A 580 -32.28 -21.36 -10.35
C LEU A 580 -33.74 -21.41 -10.80
N ASP A 581 -34.56 -20.52 -10.24
CA ASP A 581 -35.92 -20.31 -10.68
C ASP A 581 -35.87 -19.54 -12.00
N ASP A 582 -36.00 -20.28 -13.11
CA ASP A 582 -35.95 -19.75 -14.47
C ASP A 582 -36.87 -18.54 -14.70
N GLU A 583 -38.08 -18.52 -14.12
CA GLU A 583 -39.02 -17.40 -14.35
C GLU A 583 -38.49 -16.12 -13.69
N LYS A 584 -37.97 -16.25 -12.48
CA LYS A 584 -37.43 -15.11 -11.73
C LYS A 584 -36.06 -14.70 -12.26
N LEU A 585 -35.26 -15.63 -12.80
CA LEU A 585 -33.99 -15.33 -13.48
C LEU A 585 -34.22 -14.67 -14.84
N ALA A 586 -35.27 -15.04 -15.56
CA ALA A 586 -35.73 -14.31 -16.73
C ALA A 586 -36.29 -12.92 -16.37
N ALA A 587 -36.92 -12.74 -15.20
CA ALA A 587 -37.31 -11.41 -14.71
C ALA A 587 -36.06 -10.53 -14.41
N ALA A 588 -35.04 -11.12 -13.78
CA ALA A 588 -33.75 -10.49 -13.51
C ALA A 588 -33.04 -10.00 -14.76
N ALA A 589 -32.91 -10.90 -15.76
CA ALA A 589 -32.24 -10.63 -17.02
C ALA A 589 -32.92 -9.47 -17.78
N ARG A 590 -34.26 -9.44 -17.80
CA ARG A 590 -35.03 -8.34 -18.41
C ARG A 590 -34.80 -7.00 -17.70
N VAL A 591 -34.67 -7.01 -16.37
CA VAL A 591 -34.31 -5.79 -15.62
C VAL A 591 -32.86 -5.37 -15.86
N LEU A 592 -31.90 -6.29 -15.87
CA LEU A 592 -30.50 -5.94 -16.10
C LEU A 592 -30.39 -5.16 -17.40
N ALA A 593 -31.07 -5.63 -18.44
CA ALA A 593 -31.09 -4.96 -19.72
C ALA A 593 -31.78 -3.58 -19.66
N GLN A 594 -32.76 -3.36 -18.78
CA GLN A 594 -33.42 -2.07 -18.54
C GLN A 594 -32.62 -1.08 -17.66
N TYR A 595 -31.57 -1.53 -16.96
CA TYR A 595 -30.78 -0.67 -16.06
C TYR A 595 -29.28 -0.59 -16.40
N ASN A 596 -28.74 -1.52 -17.19
CA ASN A 596 -27.35 -1.50 -17.62
C ASN A 596 -27.21 -0.98 -19.06
N GLU A 597 -26.56 0.18 -19.21
CA GLU A 597 -26.49 0.93 -20.46
C GLU A 597 -25.80 0.18 -21.61
N MET A 598 -24.88 -0.76 -21.30
CA MET A 598 -24.16 -1.52 -22.32
C MET A 598 -25.05 -2.56 -23.03
N LEU A 599 -26.16 -2.97 -22.40
CA LEU A 599 -27.22 -3.77 -23.04
C LEU A 599 -28.28 -2.90 -23.75
N GLN A 600 -28.17 -1.57 -23.63
CA GLN A 600 -29.04 -0.56 -24.24
C GLN A 600 -28.37 0.20 -25.38
N VAL A 601 -27.25 -0.31 -25.91
CA VAL A 601 -26.56 0.30 -27.06
C VAL A 601 -26.36 -0.72 -28.17
N ARG A 602 -26.71 -0.32 -29.41
CA ARG A 602 -26.55 -1.16 -30.61
C ARG A 602 -25.49 -0.60 -31.56
N LEU A 603 -24.76 -1.49 -32.22
CA LEU A 603 -23.71 -1.16 -33.19
C LEU A 603 -24.26 -1.22 -34.64
N GLU A 604 -25.01 -0.21 -35.06
CA GLU A 604 -25.51 -0.14 -36.44
C GLU A 604 -24.49 0.52 -37.37
N GLY A 605 -24.13 -0.17 -38.47
CA GLY A 605 -23.21 0.38 -39.48
C GLY A 605 -21.82 0.77 -38.95
N GLY A 606 -21.40 0.22 -37.80
CA GLY A 606 -20.14 0.54 -37.14
C GLY A 606 -20.20 1.74 -36.18
N ARG A 607 -21.39 2.21 -35.78
CA ARG A 607 -21.56 3.28 -34.78
C ARG A 607 -22.46 2.82 -33.64
N LEU A 608 -22.05 3.14 -32.41
CA LEU A 608 -22.82 2.88 -31.20
C LEU A 608 -23.93 3.90 -31.05
N SER A 609 -25.15 3.43 -30.78
CA SER A 609 -26.35 4.25 -30.65
C SER A 609 -27.24 3.74 -29.52
N ALA A 610 -27.91 4.65 -28.81
CA ALA A 610 -28.88 4.30 -27.78
C ALA A 610 -30.04 3.49 -28.41
N ALA A 611 -30.34 2.34 -27.81
CA ALA A 611 -31.44 1.46 -28.15
C ALA A 611 -32.01 0.83 -26.86
N PRO A 612 -32.59 1.64 -25.95
CA PRO A 612 -33.11 1.14 -24.67
C PRO A 612 -34.26 0.12 -24.87
N GLU A 613 -35.06 0.24 -25.94
CA GLU A 613 -36.03 -0.80 -26.31
C GLU A 613 -35.41 -2.17 -26.64
N ALA A 614 -34.11 -2.27 -26.98
CA ALA A 614 -33.46 -3.55 -27.24
C ALA A 614 -33.27 -4.40 -25.97
N ALA A 615 -33.50 -3.82 -24.79
CA ALA A 615 -33.49 -4.53 -23.52
C ALA A 615 -34.56 -5.62 -23.39
N GLU A 616 -35.72 -5.45 -24.04
CA GLU A 616 -36.91 -6.27 -23.78
C GLU A 616 -36.77 -7.74 -24.23
N GLY A 617 -35.80 -8.04 -25.09
CA GLY A 617 -35.50 -9.40 -25.55
C GLY A 617 -34.43 -10.14 -24.74
N PHE A 618 -33.86 -9.53 -23.70
CA PHE A 618 -32.78 -10.14 -22.92
C PHE A 618 -33.31 -11.23 -21.98
N GLY A 619 -32.76 -12.45 -22.04
CA GLY A 619 -33.33 -13.60 -21.34
C GLY A 619 -32.40 -14.79 -21.16
N VAL A 620 -32.86 -15.76 -20.36
CA VAL A 620 -32.15 -16.99 -20.03
C VAL A 620 -32.47 -18.08 -21.06
N LEU A 621 -31.46 -18.74 -21.62
CA LEU A 621 -31.62 -20.00 -22.35
C LEU A 621 -31.38 -21.17 -21.39
N THR A 622 -32.44 -21.78 -20.88
CA THR A 622 -32.29 -22.95 -20.02
C THR A 622 -32.20 -24.25 -20.82
N LEU A 623 -31.21 -25.09 -20.49
CA LEU A 623 -31.00 -26.42 -21.05
C LEU A 623 -30.86 -27.42 -19.89
N THR A 624 -31.40 -28.63 -20.02
CA THR A 624 -31.19 -29.70 -19.02
C THR A 624 -30.32 -30.78 -19.67
N PRO A 625 -29.05 -30.97 -19.25
CA PRO A 625 -28.18 -31.99 -19.83
C PRO A 625 -28.72 -33.41 -19.66
N THR A 626 -28.25 -34.35 -20.48
CA THR A 626 -28.45 -35.79 -20.23
C THR A 626 -27.47 -36.29 -19.16
N GLU A 627 -27.74 -37.43 -18.52
CA GLU A 627 -26.85 -37.96 -17.44
C GLU A 627 -25.43 -38.25 -17.94
N GLU A 628 -25.30 -38.77 -19.16
CA GLU A 628 -24.00 -39.07 -19.80
C GLU A 628 -23.21 -37.78 -20.10
N GLU A 629 -23.89 -36.67 -20.38
CA GLU A 629 -23.26 -35.35 -20.57
C GLU A 629 -23.01 -34.60 -19.25
N ARG A 630 -23.73 -34.92 -18.16
CA ARG A 630 -23.38 -34.45 -16.81
C ARG A 630 -22.10 -35.10 -16.29
N ALA A 631 -21.81 -36.34 -16.71
CA ALA A 631 -20.60 -37.05 -16.31
C ALA A 631 -19.30 -36.39 -16.82
N ASP A 632 -19.33 -35.69 -17.96
CA ASP A 632 -18.27 -34.76 -18.40
C ASP A 632 -18.86 -33.36 -18.64
N LEU A 633 -19.48 -32.82 -17.59
CA LEU A 633 -20.03 -31.48 -17.57
C LEU A 633 -19.02 -30.39 -18.00
N PRO A 634 -17.70 -30.46 -17.69
CA PRO A 634 -16.71 -29.52 -18.23
C PRO A 634 -16.59 -29.56 -19.75
N ALA A 635 -16.62 -30.74 -20.39
CA ALA A 635 -16.62 -30.82 -21.86
C ALA A 635 -17.95 -30.35 -22.46
N LEU A 636 -19.09 -30.69 -21.85
CA LEU A 636 -20.39 -30.14 -22.25
C LEU A 636 -20.39 -28.61 -22.18
N ILE A 637 -19.84 -28.02 -21.12
CA ILE A 637 -19.81 -26.57 -20.92
C ILE A 637 -18.87 -25.89 -21.90
N ARG A 638 -17.68 -26.44 -22.18
CA ARG A 638 -16.80 -25.93 -23.24
C ARG A 638 -17.48 -25.98 -24.61
N ARG A 639 -18.16 -27.09 -24.94
CA ARG A 639 -18.91 -27.25 -26.19
C ARG A 639 -20.09 -26.28 -26.29
N THR A 640 -20.86 -26.15 -25.22
CA THR A 640 -22.02 -25.26 -25.15
C THR A 640 -21.61 -23.79 -25.22
N ALA A 641 -20.56 -23.38 -24.52
CA ALA A 641 -19.98 -22.04 -24.64
C ALA A 641 -19.59 -21.72 -26.09
N ALA A 642 -18.90 -22.64 -26.78
CA ALA A 642 -18.49 -22.49 -28.18
C ALA A 642 -19.69 -22.45 -29.16
N GLU A 643 -20.72 -23.28 -28.94
CA GLU A 643 -21.94 -23.28 -29.77
C GLU A 643 -22.77 -21.99 -29.62
N GLN A 644 -22.83 -21.42 -28.41
CA GLN A 644 -23.56 -20.17 -28.16
C GLN A 644 -22.74 -18.93 -28.56
N ALA A 645 -21.41 -18.98 -28.43
CA ALA A 645 -20.49 -17.99 -28.97
C ALA A 645 -20.68 -17.79 -30.48
N ALA A 646 -20.83 -18.89 -31.23
CA ALA A 646 -21.07 -18.87 -32.67
C ALA A 646 -22.44 -18.28 -33.10
N ARG A 647 -23.32 -17.94 -32.14
CA ARG A 647 -24.67 -17.40 -32.33
C ARG A 647 -24.84 -15.99 -31.76
N LEU A 648 -23.75 -15.30 -31.42
CA LEU A 648 -23.77 -13.90 -30.99
C LEU A 648 -23.82 -12.92 -32.17
N SER A 649 -24.30 -11.71 -31.89
CA SER A 649 -24.29 -10.55 -32.79
C SER A 649 -23.88 -9.30 -32.00
N PRO A 650 -23.21 -8.29 -32.56
CA PRO A 650 -22.92 -7.01 -31.88
C PRO A 650 -24.16 -6.09 -31.74
N GLU A 651 -25.36 -6.66 -31.64
CA GLU A 651 -26.65 -5.95 -31.56
C GLU A 651 -27.45 -6.57 -30.40
N PRO A 652 -27.91 -5.81 -29.38
CA PRO A 652 -28.70 -6.38 -28.28
C PRO A 652 -30.08 -6.89 -28.74
N PRO A 653 -30.67 -7.89 -28.04
CA PRO A 653 -30.13 -8.60 -26.89
C PRO A 653 -28.99 -9.58 -27.24
N ASP A 654 -28.79 -9.85 -28.53
CA ASP A 654 -27.87 -10.86 -29.09
C ASP A 654 -26.38 -10.58 -28.87
N ALA A 655 -26.06 -9.44 -28.25
CA ALA A 655 -24.75 -9.05 -27.74
C ALA A 655 -24.28 -9.85 -26.53
N LEU A 656 -25.20 -10.45 -25.77
CA LEU A 656 -24.88 -11.28 -24.61
C LEU A 656 -25.91 -12.40 -24.49
N ARG A 657 -25.43 -13.62 -24.26
CA ARG A 657 -26.27 -14.80 -24.03
C ARG A 657 -26.11 -15.22 -22.60
N LEU A 658 -27.20 -15.23 -21.85
CA LEU A 658 -27.28 -15.90 -20.56
C LEU A 658 -27.85 -17.29 -20.80
N ILE A 659 -27.05 -18.32 -20.60
CA ILE A 659 -27.46 -19.73 -20.72
C ILE A 659 -27.47 -20.34 -19.32
N HIS A 660 -28.38 -21.25 -19.05
CA HIS A 660 -28.57 -21.90 -17.75
C HIS A 660 -28.63 -23.41 -17.98
N LEU A 661 -27.59 -24.15 -17.64
CA LEU A 661 -27.63 -25.61 -17.71
C LEU A 661 -28.11 -26.14 -16.35
N ARG A 662 -29.35 -26.63 -16.30
CA ARG A 662 -29.94 -27.32 -15.14
C ARG A 662 -29.23 -28.65 -14.93
N ASN A 663 -28.16 -28.62 -14.16
CA ASN A 663 -27.33 -29.77 -13.82
C ASN A 663 -27.97 -30.57 -12.67
N GLY A 664 -29.24 -30.92 -12.81
CA GLY A 664 -30.04 -31.54 -11.75
C GLY A 664 -30.24 -30.56 -10.59
N GLU A 665 -29.45 -30.74 -9.52
CA GLU A 665 -29.53 -29.97 -8.29
C GLU A 665 -28.70 -28.68 -8.30
N THR A 666 -27.76 -28.52 -9.25
CA THR A 666 -27.06 -27.25 -9.50
C THR A 666 -27.46 -26.63 -10.83
N SER A 667 -27.10 -25.36 -11.02
CA SER A 667 -27.46 -24.53 -12.16
C SER A 667 -26.23 -23.83 -12.74
N GLU A 668 -25.79 -24.27 -13.91
CA GLU A 668 -24.61 -23.75 -14.57
C GLU A 668 -24.96 -22.56 -15.44
N ILE A 669 -24.68 -21.36 -14.97
CA ILE A 669 -24.91 -20.14 -15.71
C ILE A 669 -23.70 -19.83 -16.59
N LEU A 670 -23.94 -19.61 -17.88
CA LEU A 670 -22.94 -19.25 -18.88
C LEU A 670 -23.33 -17.91 -19.48
N LEU A 671 -22.53 -16.87 -19.21
CA LEU A 671 -22.63 -15.59 -19.89
C LEU A 671 -21.62 -15.55 -21.03
N VAL A 672 -22.13 -15.52 -22.25
CA VAL A 672 -21.32 -15.53 -23.47
C VAL A 672 -21.58 -14.21 -24.19
N GLY A 673 -20.63 -13.28 -24.17
CA GLY A 673 -20.76 -11.91 -24.66
C GLY A 673 -19.94 -11.62 -25.92
N HIS A 674 -20.46 -10.75 -26.78
CA HIS A 674 -19.81 -10.36 -28.04
C HIS A 674 -18.78 -9.24 -27.79
N PRO A 675 -17.50 -9.44 -28.16
CA PRO A 675 -16.41 -8.56 -27.76
C PRO A 675 -16.49 -7.12 -28.31
N ALA A 676 -17.32 -6.89 -29.34
CA ALA A 676 -17.55 -5.55 -29.90
C ALA A 676 -18.47 -4.64 -29.04
N LEU A 677 -19.13 -5.18 -28.00
CA LEU A 677 -19.95 -4.41 -27.07
C LEU A 677 -19.56 -4.62 -25.60
N LEU A 678 -18.99 -5.77 -25.24
CA LEU A 678 -18.63 -6.10 -23.86
C LEU A 678 -17.18 -6.57 -23.78
N ASP A 679 -16.43 -6.04 -22.83
CA ASP A 679 -15.13 -6.58 -22.42
C ASP A 679 -15.25 -7.44 -21.15
N GLY A 680 -14.15 -8.08 -20.73
CA GLY A 680 -14.15 -8.96 -19.56
C GLY A 680 -14.50 -8.24 -18.26
N ARG A 681 -14.22 -6.93 -18.15
CA ARG A 681 -14.56 -6.12 -16.98
C ARG A 681 -16.06 -5.78 -16.96
N SER A 682 -16.62 -5.41 -18.11
CA SER A 682 -18.03 -5.08 -18.29
C SER A 682 -18.92 -6.30 -18.06
N LEU A 683 -18.49 -7.49 -18.50
CA LEU A 683 -19.17 -8.76 -18.25
C LEU A 683 -19.27 -9.09 -16.76
N VAL A 684 -18.21 -8.90 -15.97
CA VAL A 684 -18.24 -9.16 -14.51
C VAL A 684 -19.22 -8.21 -13.81
N LEU A 685 -19.20 -6.92 -14.14
CA LEU A 685 -20.13 -5.93 -13.59
C LEU A 685 -21.60 -6.23 -13.97
N LEU A 686 -21.84 -6.66 -15.21
CA LEU A 686 -23.15 -7.15 -15.66
C LEU A 686 -23.65 -8.37 -14.87
N CYS A 687 -22.76 -9.28 -14.47
CA CYS A 687 -23.13 -10.44 -13.66
C CYS A 687 -23.53 -10.03 -12.24
N GLU A 688 -22.80 -9.09 -11.64
CA GLU A 688 -23.07 -8.59 -10.29
C GLU A 688 -24.43 -7.87 -10.23
N ASP A 689 -24.77 -7.07 -11.24
CA ASP A 689 -26.10 -6.45 -11.34
C ASP A 689 -27.19 -7.46 -11.73
N LEU A 690 -26.89 -8.50 -12.52
CA LEU A 690 -27.86 -9.53 -12.94
C LEU A 690 -28.39 -10.29 -11.73
N PHE A 691 -27.48 -10.79 -10.89
CA PHE A 691 -27.86 -11.61 -9.75
C PHE A 691 -28.39 -10.76 -8.59
N ARG A 692 -27.96 -9.51 -8.46
CA ARG A 692 -28.60 -8.51 -7.59
C ARG A 692 -30.05 -8.26 -7.98
N ALA A 693 -30.38 -8.16 -9.28
CA ALA A 693 -31.76 -8.09 -9.75
C ALA A 693 -32.52 -9.41 -9.57
N TYR A 694 -31.84 -10.55 -9.74
CA TYR A 694 -32.45 -11.88 -9.56
C TYR A 694 -32.86 -12.12 -8.13
N GLU A 695 -31.98 -11.95 -7.15
CA GLU A 695 -32.35 -12.16 -5.75
C GLU A 695 -33.47 -11.23 -5.28
N GLN A 696 -33.52 -10.00 -5.82
CA GLN A 696 -34.60 -9.06 -5.53
C GLN A 696 -35.95 -9.61 -6.03
N PHE A 697 -36.05 -10.05 -7.29
CA PHE A 697 -37.28 -10.69 -7.79
C PHE A 697 -37.55 -12.07 -7.18
N ALA A 698 -36.51 -12.88 -6.95
CA ALA A 698 -36.58 -14.19 -6.33
C ALA A 698 -37.35 -14.12 -5.01
N ASN A 699 -37.00 -13.12 -4.20
CA ASN A 699 -37.54 -12.84 -2.88
C ASN A 699 -38.67 -11.80 -2.87
N GLY A 700 -39.21 -11.43 -4.04
CA GLY A 700 -40.36 -10.53 -4.17
C GLY A 700 -40.13 -9.10 -3.68
N ARG A 701 -38.87 -8.66 -3.58
CA ARG A 701 -38.49 -7.30 -3.16
C ARG A 701 -38.49 -6.34 -4.36
N PRO A 702 -38.85 -5.07 -4.17
CA PRO A 702 -38.74 -4.05 -5.21
C PRO A 702 -37.27 -3.80 -5.59
N LEU A 703 -37.06 -3.38 -6.83
CA LEU A 703 -35.73 -3.33 -7.43
C LEU A 703 -34.88 -2.13 -6.95
N SER A 704 -33.59 -2.36 -6.74
CA SER A 704 -32.61 -1.39 -6.25
C SER A 704 -31.36 -1.26 -7.14
N LEU A 705 -31.53 -1.29 -8.47
CA LEU A 705 -30.50 -0.81 -9.40
C LEU A 705 -30.72 0.71 -9.62
N VAL A 706 -29.67 1.50 -9.42
CA VAL A 706 -29.75 2.96 -9.59
C VAL A 706 -29.52 3.30 -11.07
N PRO A 707 -30.44 4.00 -11.76
CA PRO A 707 -30.21 4.43 -13.13
C PRO A 707 -29.01 5.39 -13.19
N VAL A 708 -28.08 5.10 -14.09
CA VAL A 708 -26.93 5.97 -14.35
C VAL A 708 -27.46 7.32 -14.88
N ARG A 709 -27.09 8.42 -14.20
CA ARG A 709 -27.77 9.73 -14.38
C ARG A 709 -27.32 10.55 -15.60
N LYS A 710 -26.33 10.07 -16.35
CA LYS A 710 -25.95 10.53 -17.69
C LYS A 710 -25.25 9.37 -18.38
N SER A 711 -25.82 8.91 -19.48
CA SER A 711 -25.37 7.66 -20.08
C SER A 711 -24.13 7.82 -20.95
N TYR A 712 -23.37 6.72 -21.11
CA TYR A 712 -22.37 6.63 -22.15
C TYR A 712 -23.00 6.85 -23.54
N ALA A 713 -24.28 6.51 -23.69
CA ALA A 713 -25.06 6.79 -24.89
C ALA A 713 -25.40 8.30 -25.06
N ASP A 714 -25.64 9.06 -23.98
CA ASP A 714 -25.80 10.52 -24.00
C ASP A 714 -24.47 11.22 -24.35
N TYR A 715 -23.35 10.67 -23.87
CA TYR A 715 -22.01 11.10 -24.26
C TYR A 715 -21.73 10.83 -25.75
N LEU A 716 -22.13 9.67 -26.27
CA LEU A 716 -22.05 9.35 -27.71
C LEU A 716 -23.00 10.22 -28.56
N ALA A 717 -24.20 10.52 -28.06
CA ALA A 717 -25.18 11.39 -28.72
C ALA A 717 -24.70 12.86 -28.77
N THR A 718 -23.98 13.33 -27.75
CA THR A 718 -23.38 14.68 -27.72
C THR A 718 -22.07 14.80 -28.49
N THR A 719 -21.37 13.70 -28.78
CA THR A 719 -20.11 13.66 -29.57
C THR A 719 -20.29 13.14 -31.00
N GLY A 720 -21.48 12.68 -31.39
CA GLY A 720 -21.75 12.14 -32.74
C GLY A 720 -21.18 10.74 -33.00
N GLY A 721 -20.80 10.00 -31.95
CA GLY A 721 -20.49 8.57 -31.96
C GLY A 721 -19.40 8.10 -32.93
N GLN A 722 -18.13 8.19 -32.51
CA GLN A 722 -17.00 7.43 -33.10
C GLN A 722 -15.92 7.07 -32.05
N PRO A 723 -15.79 5.80 -31.67
CA PRO A 723 -14.55 5.21 -31.14
C PRO A 723 -13.80 4.44 -32.25
N ALA A 724 -12.46 4.47 -32.22
CA ALA A 724 -11.61 3.77 -33.19
C ALA A 724 -11.19 2.37 -32.68
N ALA A 725 -11.22 1.36 -33.55
CA ALA A 725 -10.86 -0.02 -33.23
C ALA A 725 -9.56 -0.46 -33.93
N ALA A 726 -8.74 -1.25 -33.24
CA ALA A 726 -7.61 -1.99 -33.80
C ALA A 726 -7.50 -3.37 -33.11
N ALA A 727 -7.31 -4.44 -33.90
CA ALA A 727 -7.40 -5.84 -33.45
C ALA A 727 -6.08 -6.60 -33.61
N VAL A 728 -5.87 -7.65 -32.80
CA VAL A 728 -4.73 -8.58 -32.90
C VAL A 728 -5.18 -10.03 -32.63
N THR A 729 -4.72 -10.98 -33.45
CA THR A 729 -5.07 -12.42 -33.43
C THR A 729 -3.97 -13.32 -32.84
N ALA A 730 -4.30 -14.48 -32.26
CA ALA A 730 -3.33 -15.52 -31.82
C ALA A 730 -3.87 -16.99 -31.91
N PRO A 731 -3.01 -18.04 -31.98
CA PRO A 731 -3.37 -19.48 -32.10
C PRO A 731 -3.24 -20.33 -30.79
N ALA A 732 -3.33 -21.69 -30.84
CA ALA A 732 -3.99 -22.54 -29.82
C ALA A 732 -3.23 -23.67 -29.03
N GLU A 733 -3.77 -23.99 -27.82
CA GLU A 733 -3.94 -25.26 -27.00
C GLU A 733 -2.83 -26.14 -26.31
N ALA A 734 -3.14 -26.62 -25.06
CA ALA A 734 -2.46 -27.69 -24.24
C ALA A 734 -3.32 -28.22 -23.00
N PRO A 735 -3.03 -29.37 -22.32
CA PRO A 735 -3.96 -30.14 -21.41
C PRO A 735 -3.74 -30.12 -19.84
N ALA A 736 -4.45 -30.97 -19.05
CA ALA A 736 -5.03 -30.67 -17.69
C ALA A 736 -4.70 -31.54 -16.43
N GLY A 737 -5.16 -31.09 -15.22
CA GLY A 737 -5.15 -31.76 -13.89
C GLY A 737 -6.17 -31.16 -12.87
N LEU A 738 -6.46 -31.80 -11.72
CA LEU A 738 -7.62 -31.51 -10.82
C LEU A 738 -7.34 -30.54 -9.64
N ARG A 739 -8.39 -29.87 -9.12
CA ARG A 739 -8.38 -28.63 -8.32
C ARG A 739 -9.38 -28.69 -7.16
N VAL A 740 -9.06 -28.18 -5.95
CA VAL A 740 -9.97 -28.22 -4.76
C VAL A 740 -10.30 -26.83 -4.22
N VAL A 741 -11.55 -26.44 -4.45
CA VAL A 741 -12.29 -25.24 -3.99
C VAL A 741 -11.84 -24.80 -2.57
N GLY A 742 -11.41 -23.56 -2.32
CA GLY A 742 -11.90 -22.29 -2.87
C GLY A 742 -12.86 -21.64 -1.88
N LEU A 743 -12.36 -21.10 -0.76
CA LEU A 743 -13.18 -20.30 0.16
C LEU A 743 -13.92 -19.23 -0.66
N GLY A 744 -15.25 -19.34 -0.71
CA GLY A 744 -16.05 -18.81 -1.83
C GLY A 744 -15.83 -17.31 -2.06
N PRO A 745 -15.82 -16.84 -3.33
CA PRO A 745 -15.38 -15.49 -3.67
C PRO A 745 -16.20 -14.39 -3.01
N GLU A 746 -17.42 -14.64 -2.56
CA GLU A 746 -18.25 -13.65 -1.85
C GLU A 746 -17.90 -13.55 -0.35
N LEU A 747 -17.65 -14.69 0.31
CA LEU A 747 -17.12 -14.72 1.67
C LEU A 747 -15.71 -14.14 1.65
N THR A 748 -14.84 -14.61 0.75
CA THR A 748 -13.48 -14.10 0.59
C THR A 748 -13.46 -12.66 0.09
N ARG A 749 -14.44 -12.15 -0.69
CA ARG A 749 -14.55 -10.72 -1.02
C ARG A 749 -14.92 -9.88 0.19
N ARG A 750 -15.92 -10.26 0.99
CA ARG A 750 -16.28 -9.53 2.22
C ARG A 750 -15.10 -9.53 3.19
N LEU A 751 -14.46 -10.69 3.35
CA LEU A 751 -13.25 -10.86 4.14
C LEU A 751 -12.08 -10.00 3.61
N TYR A 752 -11.70 -10.05 2.33
CA TYR A 752 -10.61 -9.23 1.79
C TYR A 752 -10.94 -7.74 1.75
N ALA A 753 -12.15 -7.36 1.32
CA ALA A 753 -12.54 -5.97 1.15
C ALA A 753 -12.62 -5.22 2.49
N ASP A 754 -13.09 -5.89 3.54
CA ASP A 754 -13.28 -5.27 4.85
C ASP A 754 -12.10 -5.57 5.81
N SER A 755 -11.50 -6.76 5.80
CA SER A 755 -10.34 -7.04 6.66
C SER A 755 -9.08 -6.31 6.18
N VAL A 756 -8.81 -6.24 4.87
CA VAL A 756 -7.62 -5.51 4.36
C VAL A 756 -7.79 -4.00 4.49
N LYS A 757 -9.03 -3.49 4.61
CA LYS A 757 -9.30 -2.08 4.91
C LYS A 757 -9.32 -1.74 6.40
N LEU A 758 -9.74 -2.64 7.30
CA LEU A 758 -9.90 -2.34 8.74
C LEU A 758 -8.89 -3.00 9.69
N TYR A 759 -8.26 -4.13 9.36
CA TYR A 759 -7.45 -4.91 10.31
C TYR A 759 -6.20 -5.55 9.72
N GLY A 760 -5.03 -5.14 10.23
CA GLY A 760 -3.80 -5.88 10.03
C GLY A 760 -3.86 -7.28 10.70
N LEU A 761 -3.33 -8.28 9.98
CA LEU A 761 -2.97 -9.64 10.44
C LEU A 761 -4.06 -10.60 10.96
N THR A 762 -5.20 -10.14 11.49
CA THR A 762 -6.13 -11.03 12.24
C THR A 762 -6.90 -12.06 11.41
N PHE A 763 -7.19 -11.80 10.13
CA PHE A 763 -8.06 -12.71 9.34
C PHE A 763 -7.42 -14.09 9.06
N ALA A 764 -6.12 -14.13 8.76
CA ALA A 764 -5.42 -15.41 8.51
C ALA A 764 -5.31 -16.27 9.79
N GLU A 765 -5.13 -15.62 10.95
CA GLU A 765 -5.10 -16.28 12.26
C GLU A 765 -6.48 -16.81 12.66
N ALA A 766 -7.55 -16.03 12.41
CA ALA A 766 -8.93 -16.44 12.63
C ALA A 766 -9.32 -17.68 11.80
N VAL A 767 -8.99 -17.69 10.50
CA VAL A 767 -9.23 -18.86 9.62
C VAL A 767 -8.38 -20.06 10.03
N GLY A 768 -7.12 -19.85 10.42
CA GLY A 768 -6.27 -20.94 10.94
C GLY A 768 -6.85 -21.57 12.21
N ALA A 769 -7.39 -20.77 13.12
CA ALA A 769 -8.06 -21.24 14.33
C ALA A 769 -9.40 -21.94 14.04
N ALA A 770 -10.21 -21.41 13.12
CA ALA A 770 -11.45 -22.03 12.64
C ALA A 770 -11.18 -23.41 12.01
N LEU A 771 -10.13 -23.53 11.20
CA LEU A 771 -9.75 -24.77 10.51
C LEU A 771 -9.29 -25.86 11.49
N LEU A 772 -8.58 -25.50 12.56
CA LEU A 772 -8.22 -26.43 13.63
C LEU A 772 -9.43 -26.90 14.46
N ARG A 773 -10.45 -26.04 14.65
CA ARG A 773 -11.72 -26.45 15.30
C ARG A 773 -12.52 -27.39 14.41
N ALA A 774 -12.69 -27.06 13.13
CA ALA A 774 -13.39 -27.89 12.15
C ALA A 774 -12.79 -29.30 12.00
N LEU A 775 -11.45 -29.40 11.94
CA LEU A 775 -10.73 -30.68 11.95
C LEU A 775 -11.02 -31.52 13.21
N GLY A 776 -11.05 -30.89 14.38
CA GLY A 776 -11.32 -31.57 15.66
C GLY A 776 -12.74 -32.13 15.76
N THR A 777 -13.74 -31.39 15.27
CA THR A 777 -15.16 -31.80 15.26
C THR A 777 -15.38 -32.98 14.33
N VAL A 778 -14.97 -32.85 13.07
CA VAL A 778 -15.21 -33.86 12.02
C VAL A 778 -14.52 -35.19 12.32
N ALA A 779 -13.32 -35.15 12.90
CA ALA A 779 -12.59 -36.35 13.29
C ALA A 779 -13.18 -37.05 14.53
N ALA A 780 -13.98 -36.36 15.34
CA ALA A 780 -14.73 -36.98 16.43
C ALA A 780 -15.98 -37.73 15.91
N ASP A 781 -16.71 -37.12 14.98
CA ASP A 781 -17.97 -37.67 14.44
C ASP A 781 -17.73 -38.94 13.59
N LEU A 782 -16.77 -38.92 12.66
CA LEU A 782 -16.42 -40.10 11.85
C LEU A 782 -15.97 -41.30 12.70
N LYS A 783 -15.36 -41.05 13.87
CA LYS A 783 -14.94 -42.11 14.81
C LYS A 783 -16.11 -42.72 15.60
N ALA A 784 -17.23 -42.02 15.70
CA ALA A 784 -18.46 -42.55 16.27
C ALA A 784 -19.19 -43.43 15.24
N ASP A 785 -19.27 -42.96 13.99
CA ASP A 785 -20.02 -43.61 12.91
C ASP A 785 -19.38 -44.91 12.38
N LEU A 786 -18.04 -44.99 12.33
CA LEU A 786 -17.31 -46.12 11.72
C LEU A 786 -17.15 -47.37 12.60
N ARG A 787 -17.77 -47.41 13.79
CA ARG A 787 -17.67 -48.55 14.71
C ARG A 787 -18.38 -49.80 14.17
N GLY A 788 -17.63 -50.62 13.42
CA GLY A 788 -17.98 -52.00 13.08
C GLY A 788 -18.34 -52.26 11.62
N THR A 789 -18.14 -51.31 10.70
CA THR A 789 -18.58 -51.42 9.30
C THR A 789 -17.45 -51.49 8.27
N ASP A 790 -16.32 -50.78 8.41
CA ASP A 790 -15.18 -50.94 7.49
C ASP A 790 -13.80 -50.73 8.15
N ALA A 791 -13.01 -51.81 8.22
CA ALA A 791 -11.68 -51.84 8.82
C ALA A 791 -10.56 -51.26 7.92
N ALA A 792 -10.83 -50.99 6.64
CA ALA A 792 -9.92 -50.22 5.79
C ALA A 792 -10.09 -48.72 6.11
N LEU A 793 -11.32 -48.23 6.20
CA LEU A 793 -11.60 -46.83 6.48
C LEU A 793 -11.20 -46.42 7.91
N GLU A 794 -11.41 -47.30 8.91
CA GLU A 794 -10.94 -47.07 10.28
C GLU A 794 -9.40 -46.84 10.37
N ARG A 795 -8.61 -47.49 9.50
CA ARG A 795 -7.15 -47.28 9.41
C ARG A 795 -6.80 -45.98 8.69
N THR A 796 -7.59 -45.56 7.72
CA THR A 796 -7.41 -44.31 6.97
C THR A 796 -7.75 -43.08 7.83
N VAL A 797 -8.83 -43.16 8.61
CA VAL A 797 -9.33 -42.05 9.45
C VAL A 797 -8.58 -41.95 10.78
N GLY A 798 -8.10 -43.08 11.34
CA GLY A 798 -7.42 -43.16 12.64
C GLY A 798 -6.42 -42.03 12.94
N PRO A 799 -5.47 -41.68 12.05
CA PRO A 799 -4.48 -40.61 12.27
C PRO A 799 -5.07 -39.21 12.47
N LEU A 800 -6.19 -38.90 11.82
CA LEU A 800 -6.83 -37.58 11.92
C LEU A 800 -7.52 -37.39 13.27
N THR A 801 -8.01 -38.47 13.87
CA THR A 801 -8.68 -38.47 15.18
C THR A 801 -7.74 -38.24 16.38
N GLY A 802 -6.44 -38.07 16.14
CA GLY A 802 -5.46 -37.62 17.13
C GLY A 802 -5.40 -36.09 17.30
N VAL A 803 -5.98 -35.32 16.37
CA VAL A 803 -5.96 -33.85 16.41
C VAL A 803 -6.99 -33.34 17.41
N ARG A 804 -6.58 -33.16 18.68
CA ARG A 804 -7.34 -32.38 19.67
C ARG A 804 -6.72 -31.00 19.85
N SER A 805 -7.58 -29.99 19.84
CA SER A 805 -7.25 -28.60 20.13
C SER A 805 -6.99 -28.38 21.63
N GLN A 806 -5.83 -28.81 22.12
CA GLN A 806 -5.30 -28.34 23.39
C GLN A 806 -3.78 -28.42 23.41
N HIS A 807 -3.16 -27.41 24.02
CA HIS A 807 -1.78 -27.51 24.47
C HIS A 807 -1.68 -28.67 25.46
N GLU A 808 -1.09 -29.81 25.06
CA GLU A 808 0.07 -30.44 25.73
C GLU A 808 0.41 -31.85 25.20
N THR A 809 1.72 -32.12 25.13
CA THR A 809 2.39 -33.44 25.14
C THR A 809 2.11 -34.49 24.04
N ALA A 810 3.14 -34.64 23.20
CA ALA A 810 3.80 -35.91 22.82
C ALA A 810 2.98 -37.04 22.15
N GLY A 811 3.17 -37.22 20.82
CA GLY A 811 3.02 -38.53 20.19
C GLY A 811 2.52 -38.57 18.74
N GLN A 812 3.39 -38.24 17.78
CA GLN A 812 3.27 -38.51 16.33
C GLN A 812 2.19 -37.77 15.50
N VAL A 813 2.58 -37.46 14.26
CA VAL A 813 1.86 -36.71 13.20
C VAL A 813 1.49 -35.25 13.55
N LYS A 814 2.29 -34.31 13.03
CA LYS A 814 1.95 -32.88 12.96
C LYS A 814 1.68 -32.50 11.50
N VAL A 815 0.52 -31.93 11.23
CA VAL A 815 0.25 -31.21 9.97
C VAL A 815 0.45 -29.73 10.23
N LEU A 816 1.30 -29.08 9.44
CA LEU A 816 1.61 -27.65 9.54
C LEU A 816 1.25 -26.99 8.21
N VAL A 817 0.27 -26.09 8.24
CA VAL A 817 -0.17 -25.30 7.08
C VAL A 817 0.42 -23.90 7.22
N ASN A 818 1.16 -23.46 6.20
CA ASN A 818 1.73 -22.11 6.14
C ASN A 818 0.95 -21.29 5.09
N LEU A 819 0.36 -20.17 5.52
CA LEU A 819 -0.34 -19.21 4.65
C LEU A 819 0.44 -17.90 4.46
N GLU A 820 1.68 -17.79 4.95
CA GLU A 820 2.49 -16.59 4.72
C GLU A 820 3.01 -16.50 3.28
N ARG A 821 2.37 -15.58 2.53
CA ARG A 821 2.85 -14.88 1.32
C ARG A 821 2.64 -15.55 -0.04
N PHE A 822 1.67 -15.00 -0.76
CA PHE A 822 1.89 -14.61 -2.15
C PHE A 822 2.74 -13.33 -2.23
N VAL A 823 3.47 -13.16 -3.33
CA VAL A 823 4.08 -11.88 -3.73
C VAL A 823 3.76 -11.66 -5.21
N GLU A 824 3.35 -10.43 -5.55
CA GLU A 824 3.10 -10.05 -6.95
C GLU A 824 4.43 -10.05 -7.71
N ASP A 825 4.47 -10.65 -8.91
CA ASP A 825 5.71 -10.69 -9.69
C ASP A 825 5.99 -9.27 -10.25
N PRO A 826 7.05 -8.56 -9.82
CA PRO A 826 7.04 -7.08 -9.80
C PRO A 826 7.26 -6.45 -11.17
N TRP A 827 7.63 -7.27 -12.17
CA TRP A 827 8.24 -6.83 -13.42
C TRP A 827 7.33 -6.93 -14.64
N LEU A 828 6.13 -7.51 -14.50
CA LEU A 828 5.23 -7.76 -15.64
C LEU A 828 3.93 -6.96 -15.62
N GLY A 829 3.62 -6.28 -14.51
CA GLY A 829 2.36 -5.57 -14.31
C GLY A 829 1.14 -6.49 -14.17
N ALA A 830 0.11 -5.98 -13.47
CA ALA A 830 -1.24 -6.50 -13.36
C ALA A 830 -1.43 -8.03 -13.56
N GLY A 831 -1.26 -8.81 -12.47
CA GLY A 831 -1.95 -10.10 -12.35
C GLY A 831 -1.15 -11.38 -12.61
N ARG A 832 0.16 -11.43 -12.28
CA ARG A 832 0.90 -12.71 -12.17
C ARG A 832 1.53 -12.89 -10.79
N TRP A 833 1.31 -14.08 -10.21
CA TRP A 833 1.62 -14.43 -8.83
C TRP A 833 2.36 -15.77 -8.77
N ARG A 834 3.58 -15.82 -8.21
CA ARG A 834 4.38 -17.06 -8.14
C ARG A 834 4.42 -17.63 -6.72
N ALA A 835 4.03 -18.90 -6.57
CA ALA A 835 4.17 -19.65 -5.32
C ALA A 835 5.59 -20.20 -5.12
N ARG A 836 6.00 -20.42 -3.86
CA ARG A 836 7.34 -20.92 -3.48
C ARG A 836 7.31 -22.04 -2.41
N GLY A 837 7.45 -23.29 -2.87
CA GLY A 837 8.23 -24.34 -2.18
C GLY A 837 7.56 -25.22 -1.10
N PHE A 838 7.97 -26.50 -1.09
CA PHE A 838 7.47 -27.65 -0.32
C PHE A 838 8.66 -28.57 0.08
N VAL A 839 8.65 -29.56 1.00
CA VAL A 839 7.71 -30.12 2.02
C VAL A 839 8.56 -30.99 3.00
N PHE A 840 8.02 -31.51 4.12
CA PHE A 840 8.18 -32.91 4.65
C PHE A 840 7.98 -33.07 6.17
N GLY A 841 7.40 -34.21 6.57
CA GLY A 841 7.47 -34.78 7.93
C GLY A 841 7.99 -36.22 7.86
N GLU A 842 8.77 -36.66 8.86
CA GLU A 842 9.73 -37.79 8.78
C GLU A 842 9.17 -39.22 8.61
N THR A 843 7.88 -39.38 8.35
CA THR A 843 7.30 -40.66 7.92
C THR A 843 6.49 -40.45 6.66
N ALA A 844 6.97 -40.98 5.55
CA ALA A 844 6.16 -41.12 4.34
C ALA A 844 4.86 -41.86 4.71
N PRO A 845 3.67 -41.33 4.36
CA PRO A 845 2.42 -42.02 4.65
C PRO A 845 2.45 -43.37 3.94
N ALA A 846 2.24 -44.45 4.69
CA ALA A 846 2.44 -45.82 4.22
C ALA A 846 1.45 -46.28 3.12
N ALA A 847 0.55 -45.39 2.69
CA ALA A 847 -0.25 -45.52 1.47
C ALA A 847 -0.59 -44.14 0.87
N GLY A 848 0.07 -43.76 -0.21
CA GLY A 848 -0.62 -43.19 -1.38
C GLY A 848 -1.15 -41.75 -1.38
N TYR A 849 -0.77 -40.83 -0.48
CA TYR A 849 -1.24 -39.43 -0.57
C TYR A 849 -0.18 -38.36 -0.26
N GLU A 850 -0.39 -37.17 -0.82
CA GLU A 850 0.43 -35.97 -0.70
C GLU A 850 -0.51 -34.75 -0.53
N LEU A 851 -0.21 -33.84 0.40
CA LEU A 851 -1.06 -32.66 0.68
C LEU A 851 -0.34 -31.41 0.17
N GLU A 852 -0.92 -30.72 -0.80
CA GLU A 852 -0.34 -29.53 -1.44
C GLU A 852 -1.27 -28.32 -1.29
N LEU A 853 -0.90 -27.36 -0.45
CA LEU A 853 -1.56 -26.05 -0.42
C LEU A 853 -0.90 -25.12 -1.44
N ALA A 854 -1.46 -25.09 -2.66
CA ALA A 854 -1.01 -24.26 -3.77
C ALA A 854 -2.07 -23.22 -4.12
N PRO A 855 -1.99 -22.00 -3.58
CA PRO A 855 -3.05 -21.02 -3.76
C PRO A 855 -2.93 -20.37 -5.16
N VAL A 856 -4.08 -20.07 -5.78
CA VAL A 856 -4.15 -19.78 -7.23
C VAL A 856 -4.07 -18.29 -7.53
N TYR A 857 -3.75 -17.95 -8.79
CA TYR A 857 -3.74 -16.62 -9.39
C TYR A 857 -5.12 -15.92 -9.34
N SER A 858 -5.59 -15.61 -8.13
CA SER A 858 -6.76 -14.80 -7.84
C SER A 858 -6.62 -14.27 -6.40
N PRO A 859 -6.80 -12.97 -6.13
CA PRO A 859 -6.73 -12.43 -4.77
C PRO A 859 -7.93 -12.85 -3.88
N THR A 860 -8.83 -13.72 -4.36
CA THR A 860 -10.07 -14.10 -3.67
C THR A 860 -10.26 -15.61 -3.48
N GLU A 861 -9.23 -16.45 -3.68
CA GLU A 861 -9.32 -17.91 -3.45
C GLU A 861 -8.09 -18.46 -2.71
N ILE A 862 -8.30 -19.20 -1.62
CA ILE A 862 -7.32 -20.16 -1.09
C ILE A 862 -7.71 -21.54 -1.61
N GLU A 863 -6.80 -22.18 -2.36
CA GLU A 863 -6.97 -23.56 -2.85
C GLU A 863 -6.18 -24.54 -1.96
N VAL A 864 -6.83 -25.65 -1.57
CA VAL A 864 -6.28 -26.66 -0.65
C VAL A 864 -6.23 -28.02 -1.36
N ARG A 865 -5.15 -28.34 -2.09
CA ARG A 865 -5.10 -29.61 -2.85
C ARG A 865 -4.77 -30.79 -1.94
N LEU A 866 -5.67 -31.77 -1.99
CA LEU A 866 -5.50 -33.09 -1.41
C LEU A 866 -5.21 -34.08 -2.56
N LEU A 867 -3.93 -34.39 -2.79
CA LEU A 867 -3.53 -35.35 -3.83
C LEU A 867 -3.57 -36.77 -3.26
N TYR A 868 -4.68 -37.46 -3.49
CA TYR A 868 -4.84 -38.89 -3.19
C TYR A 868 -4.62 -39.74 -4.44
N ARG A 869 -3.90 -40.87 -4.30
CA ARG A 869 -4.01 -41.97 -5.25
C ARG A 869 -5.17 -42.87 -4.82
N GLU A 870 -6.21 -42.85 -5.65
CA GLU A 870 -7.48 -43.61 -5.60
C GLU A 870 -7.66 -44.61 -4.43
N GLY A 871 -8.67 -44.36 -3.60
CA GLY A 871 -9.11 -45.25 -2.53
C GLY A 871 -10.53 -44.93 -2.07
N VAL A 872 -11.32 -45.96 -1.76
CA VAL A 872 -12.75 -45.83 -1.40
C VAL A 872 -12.89 -45.14 -0.03
N GLY A 873 -13.80 -44.17 0.06
CA GLY A 873 -14.16 -43.46 1.30
C GLY A 873 -13.32 -42.22 1.64
N VAL A 874 -12.46 -41.76 0.72
CA VAL A 874 -11.79 -40.45 0.84
C VAL A 874 -12.80 -39.28 0.73
N GLU A 875 -13.86 -39.45 -0.07
CA GLU A 875 -14.86 -38.41 -0.34
C GLU A 875 -15.67 -38.02 0.92
N GLU A 876 -16.15 -38.98 1.70
CA GLU A 876 -16.92 -38.70 2.94
C GLU A 876 -16.09 -37.96 4.00
N LEU A 877 -14.78 -38.22 4.04
CA LEU A 877 -13.85 -37.49 4.90
C LEU A 877 -13.67 -36.04 4.46
N VAL A 878 -13.53 -35.80 3.14
CA VAL A 878 -13.36 -34.46 2.56
C VAL A 878 -14.63 -33.62 2.79
N GLU A 879 -15.80 -34.18 2.50
CA GLU A 879 -17.08 -33.49 2.52
C GLU A 879 -17.46 -32.94 3.90
N ARG A 880 -17.33 -33.77 4.95
CA ARG A 880 -17.55 -33.32 6.34
C ARG A 880 -16.57 -32.22 6.76
N LEU A 881 -15.31 -32.32 6.32
CA LEU A 881 -14.26 -31.34 6.62
C LEU A 881 -14.52 -29.96 6.02
N SER A 882 -14.97 -29.91 4.76
CA SER A 882 -15.43 -28.67 4.13
C SER A 882 -16.60 -28.04 4.87
N HIS A 883 -17.56 -28.84 5.33
CA HIS A 883 -18.79 -28.32 5.95
C HIS A 883 -18.54 -27.66 7.31
N SER A 884 -17.76 -28.30 8.20
CA SER A 884 -17.49 -27.72 9.52
C SER A 884 -16.57 -26.49 9.48
N LEU A 885 -15.80 -26.32 8.38
CA LEU A 885 -14.91 -25.18 8.18
C LEU A 885 -15.68 -23.91 7.78
N VAL A 886 -16.69 -24.04 6.90
CA VAL A 886 -17.43 -22.89 6.35
C VAL A 886 -18.26 -22.18 7.43
N GLU A 887 -18.89 -22.91 8.35
CA GLU A 887 -19.71 -22.33 9.43
C GLU A 887 -18.87 -21.51 10.43
N GLU A 888 -17.72 -22.04 10.85
CA GLU A 888 -16.79 -21.35 11.77
C GLU A 888 -16.21 -20.06 11.14
N VAL A 889 -15.94 -20.05 9.83
CA VAL A 889 -15.49 -18.83 9.13
C VAL A 889 -16.63 -17.83 8.96
N ARG A 890 -17.87 -18.28 8.68
CA ARG A 890 -19.04 -17.39 8.50
C ARG A 890 -19.38 -16.61 9.78
N ALA A 891 -19.35 -17.27 10.94
CA ALA A 891 -19.68 -16.64 12.22
C ALA A 891 -18.77 -15.44 12.55
N GLU A 892 -17.48 -15.53 12.22
CA GLU A 892 -16.51 -14.48 12.47
C GLU A 892 -16.72 -13.26 11.55
N VAL A 893 -17.14 -13.48 10.29
CA VAL A 893 -17.43 -12.40 9.32
C VAL A 893 -18.55 -11.48 9.83
N GLU A 894 -19.65 -12.06 10.34
CA GLU A 894 -20.76 -11.27 10.89
C GLU A 894 -20.36 -10.48 12.15
N GLY A 895 -19.35 -10.95 12.89
CA GLY A 895 -18.74 -10.18 13.98
C GLY A 895 -18.07 -8.90 13.48
N CYS A 896 -17.27 -9.01 12.43
CA CYS A 896 -16.55 -7.88 11.83
C CYS A 896 -17.48 -6.80 11.26
N GLU A 897 -18.56 -7.18 10.56
CA GLU A 897 -19.49 -6.22 9.93
C GLU A 897 -20.25 -5.37 10.96
N ARG A 898 -20.70 -5.97 12.07
CA ARG A 898 -21.37 -5.25 13.18
C ARG A 898 -20.43 -4.23 13.84
N TYR A 899 -19.15 -4.56 13.94
CA TYR A 899 -18.14 -3.62 14.45
C TYR A 899 -17.88 -2.47 13.46
N ALA A 900 -17.74 -2.76 12.16
CA ALA A 900 -17.48 -1.74 11.14
C ALA A 900 -18.58 -0.67 11.06
N ALA A 901 -19.86 -1.08 11.07
CA ALA A 901 -20.98 -0.15 11.06
C ALA A 901 -21.05 0.72 12.34
N ALA A 902 -20.69 0.16 13.50
CA ALA A 902 -20.55 0.95 14.72
C ALA A 902 -19.38 1.95 14.63
N ARG A 903 -18.25 1.55 14.02
CA ARG A 903 -17.09 2.42 13.82
C ARG A 903 -17.42 3.68 13.03
N GLU A 904 -18.09 3.57 11.89
CA GLU A 904 -18.47 4.74 11.09
C GLU A 904 -19.38 5.71 11.85
N PHE A 905 -20.43 5.19 12.51
CA PHE A 905 -21.36 5.99 13.30
C PHE A 905 -20.66 6.75 14.45
N TRP A 906 -19.89 6.04 15.27
CA TRP A 906 -19.24 6.64 16.44
C TRP A 906 -18.09 7.57 16.06
N TYR A 907 -17.39 7.32 14.95
CA TYR A 907 -16.38 8.26 14.46
C TYR A 907 -17.07 9.55 13.98
N GLY A 908 -18.18 9.46 13.23
CA GLY A 908 -18.94 10.64 12.77
C GLY A 908 -19.41 11.56 13.90
N GLU A 909 -19.85 11.01 15.04
CA GLU A 909 -20.28 11.84 16.18
C GLU A 909 -19.12 12.46 17.00
N PHE A 910 -17.93 11.85 16.95
CA PHE A 910 -16.77 12.22 17.78
C PHE A 910 -15.53 12.69 16.99
N ASP A 911 -15.65 12.95 15.68
CA ASP A 911 -14.61 13.48 14.76
C ASP A 911 -14.05 14.87 15.14
N LYS A 912 -14.68 15.54 16.12
CA LYS A 912 -14.24 16.83 16.68
C LYS A 912 -14.02 16.69 18.17
N GLU A 913 -13.03 17.41 18.72
CA GLU A 913 -12.70 17.35 20.16
C GLU A 913 -13.96 17.43 21.04
N ALA A 914 -14.17 16.40 21.86
CA ALA A 914 -15.28 16.30 22.79
C ALA A 914 -14.95 16.99 24.13
N PRO A 915 -15.94 17.50 24.88
CA PRO A 915 -15.72 18.17 26.16
C PRO A 915 -15.07 17.24 27.20
N ALA A 916 -14.12 17.79 27.96
CA ALA A 916 -13.29 17.04 28.91
C ALA A 916 -13.98 16.69 30.26
N SER A 917 -15.08 17.34 30.59
CA SER A 917 -15.94 17.05 31.75
C SER A 917 -17.25 17.84 31.61
N ASN A 918 -18.35 17.27 32.10
CA ASN A 918 -19.63 17.98 32.23
C ASN A 918 -19.84 18.56 33.64
N VAL A 919 -19.22 17.98 34.68
CA VAL A 919 -19.53 18.28 36.10
C VAL A 919 -18.39 18.84 36.94
N ASP A 920 -17.17 18.99 36.42
CA ASP A 920 -16.07 19.60 37.18
C ASP A 920 -16.35 21.06 37.59
N CYS A 921 -17.30 21.74 36.94
CA CYS A 921 -17.77 23.08 37.29
C CYS A 921 -18.79 23.13 38.45
N ILE A 922 -19.39 21.99 38.83
CA ILE A 922 -20.41 21.88 39.89
C ILE A 922 -20.05 20.85 40.99
N ALA A 923 -18.83 20.30 40.94
CA ALA A 923 -18.33 19.42 41.99
C ALA A 923 -18.10 20.19 43.29
N ASP A 924 -18.62 19.65 44.40
CA ASP A 924 -18.49 20.25 45.72
C ASP A 924 -17.11 19.89 46.32
N ARG A 925 -16.32 20.91 46.67
CA ARG A 925 -14.98 20.75 47.23
C ARG A 925 -14.99 20.29 48.69
N ASP A 926 -16.09 20.55 49.40
CA ASP A 926 -16.28 20.18 50.81
C ASP A 926 -17.06 18.86 50.95
N ALA A 927 -17.30 18.13 49.85
CA ALA A 927 -17.90 16.80 49.86
C ALA A 927 -17.05 15.78 50.66
N PRO A 928 -17.68 14.88 51.44
CA PRO A 928 -16.96 13.96 52.32
C PRO A 928 -16.09 12.96 51.54
N ALA A 929 -14.82 12.86 51.90
CA ALA A 929 -13.84 12.04 51.18
C ALA A 929 -14.19 10.54 51.22
N ALA A 930 -14.39 9.96 50.03
CA ALA A 930 -14.69 8.56 49.75
C ALA A 930 -15.95 8.01 50.45
N GLY A 931 -17.02 7.83 49.66
CA GLY A 931 -18.24 7.12 50.07
C GLY A 931 -18.88 6.43 48.87
N ASP A 932 -19.65 5.37 49.16
CA ASP A 932 -20.46 4.64 48.19
C ASP A 932 -21.52 5.56 47.52
N ALA A 933 -22.15 5.08 46.46
CA ALA A 933 -23.20 5.83 45.78
C ALA A 933 -24.43 6.08 46.68
N ALA A 934 -24.89 7.32 46.65
CA ALA A 934 -26.07 7.79 47.37
C ALA A 934 -27.22 8.11 46.39
N LEU A 935 -28.44 8.05 46.90
CA LEU A 935 -29.67 8.48 46.22
C LEU A 935 -30.17 9.75 46.91
N LEU A 936 -30.54 10.77 46.15
CA LEU A 936 -31.15 11.97 46.72
C LEU A 936 -32.58 11.65 47.21
N PRO A 937 -32.96 11.97 48.46
CA PRO A 937 -34.32 11.73 48.99
C PRO A 937 -35.30 12.81 48.50
N GLY A 938 -35.54 12.81 47.19
CA GLY A 938 -36.27 13.85 46.45
C GLY A 938 -36.09 13.60 44.95
N GLY A 939 -36.76 14.35 44.08
CA GLY A 939 -36.60 14.18 42.63
C GLY A 939 -37.80 14.58 41.82
N VAL A 940 -37.56 14.82 40.53
CA VAL A 940 -38.47 15.43 39.55
C VAL A 940 -39.85 14.76 39.57
N SER A 941 -40.88 15.58 39.78
CA SER A 941 -42.28 15.18 39.72
C SER A 941 -42.61 14.53 38.37
N PRO A 942 -43.25 13.34 38.33
CA PRO A 942 -43.55 12.64 37.07
C PRO A 942 -44.49 13.41 36.12
N ASP A 943 -45.23 14.40 36.64
CA ASP A 943 -46.11 15.24 35.82
C ASP A 943 -45.33 16.24 34.93
N ALA A 944 -44.16 16.73 35.36
CA ALA A 944 -43.41 17.76 34.64
C ALA A 944 -42.77 17.25 33.32
N PRO A 945 -42.02 16.13 33.28
CA PRO A 945 -41.57 15.52 32.03
C PRO A 945 -42.73 15.14 31.10
N SER A 946 -43.85 14.69 31.70
CA SER A 946 -45.05 14.31 30.96
C SER A 946 -45.75 15.51 30.32
N ALA A 947 -45.73 16.69 30.95
CA ALA A 947 -46.25 17.93 30.41
C ALA A 947 -45.35 18.48 29.29
N ALA A 948 -44.04 18.57 29.53
CA ALA A 948 -43.05 19.02 28.54
C ALA A 948 -43.04 18.12 27.30
N GLY A 949 -43.06 16.80 27.46
CA GLY A 949 -43.14 15.84 26.35
C GLY A 949 -44.39 16.01 25.49
N ARG A 950 -45.56 16.25 26.12
CA ARG A 950 -46.80 16.58 25.37
C ARG A 950 -46.72 17.91 24.64
N ALA A 951 -46.10 18.93 25.23
CA ALA A 951 -45.93 20.24 24.61
C ALA A 951 -44.98 20.20 23.39
N CYS A 952 -43.94 19.35 23.44
CA CYS A 952 -42.89 19.24 22.41
C CYS A 952 -43.06 18.05 21.45
N GLY A 953 -44.09 17.22 21.59
CA GLY A 953 -44.33 16.06 20.73
C GLY A 953 -43.31 14.91 20.88
N VAL A 954 -42.73 14.73 22.07
CA VAL A 954 -41.73 13.68 22.38
C VAL A 954 -42.14 12.83 23.59
N THR A 955 -41.44 11.73 23.85
CA THR A 955 -41.68 10.91 25.05
C THR A 955 -41.22 11.64 26.32
N PRO A 956 -41.77 11.33 27.51
CA PRO A 956 -41.33 11.92 28.77
C PRO A 956 -39.83 11.71 29.04
N ASP A 957 -39.29 10.54 28.69
CA ASP A 957 -37.85 10.24 28.82
C ASP A 957 -36.99 11.14 27.91
N VAL A 958 -37.41 11.38 26.66
CA VAL A 958 -36.69 12.30 25.76
C VAL A 958 -36.79 13.74 26.26
N ALA A 959 -37.94 14.18 26.75
CA ALA A 959 -38.10 15.51 27.35
C ALA A 959 -37.20 15.69 28.58
N LEU A 960 -37.12 14.67 29.45
CA LEU A 960 -36.27 14.66 30.64
C LEU A 960 -34.77 14.65 30.30
N LEU A 961 -34.34 13.80 29.35
CA LEU A 961 -32.96 13.77 28.86
C LEU A 961 -32.57 15.10 28.20
N SER A 962 -33.49 15.73 27.46
CA SER A 962 -33.29 17.05 26.86
C SER A 962 -33.12 18.12 27.94
N ALA A 963 -34.02 18.18 28.93
CA ALA A 963 -33.90 19.11 30.05
C ALA A 963 -32.60 18.91 30.85
N PHE A 964 -32.15 17.67 31.03
CA PHE A 964 -30.89 17.36 31.69
C PHE A 964 -29.67 17.82 30.86
N GLY A 965 -29.70 17.64 29.54
CA GLY A 965 -28.69 18.20 28.63
C GLY A 965 -28.63 19.74 28.66
N VAL A 966 -29.78 20.40 28.66
CA VAL A 966 -29.89 21.87 28.82
C VAL A 966 -29.31 22.31 30.16
N LEU A 967 -29.66 21.63 31.26
CA LEU A 967 -29.16 21.96 32.59
C LEU A 967 -27.62 21.87 32.66
N LEU A 968 -27.03 20.77 32.18
CA LEU A 968 -25.57 20.59 32.14
C LEU A 968 -24.89 21.68 31.31
N SER A 969 -25.45 22.01 30.13
CA SER A 969 -24.97 23.09 29.27
C SER A 969 -24.97 24.45 29.95
N ARG A 970 -26.05 24.78 30.67
CA ARG A 970 -26.18 26.07 31.37
C ARG A 970 -25.28 26.16 32.61
N LEU A 971 -25.06 25.04 33.31
CA LEU A 971 -24.15 24.96 34.46
C LEU A 971 -22.67 25.04 34.07
N ASN A 972 -22.29 24.53 32.89
CA ASN A 972 -20.90 24.54 32.41
C ASN A 972 -20.58 25.64 31.38
N GLY A 973 -21.59 26.34 30.87
CA GLY A 973 -21.45 27.46 29.93
C GLY A 973 -21.12 27.06 28.50
N ARG A 974 -21.52 25.86 28.04
CA ARG A 974 -21.17 25.32 26.71
C ARG A 974 -22.36 24.69 25.99
N GLU A 975 -22.41 24.80 24.68
CA GLU A 975 -23.46 24.21 23.82
C GLU A 975 -23.16 22.75 23.39
N ASP A 976 -22.27 22.04 24.10
CA ASP A 976 -21.80 20.69 23.76
C ASP A 976 -21.55 19.90 25.07
N VAL A 977 -22.29 18.81 25.28
CA VAL A 977 -22.27 17.98 26.49
C VAL A 977 -22.33 16.50 26.13
N VAL A 978 -21.65 15.63 26.89
CA VAL A 978 -21.60 14.19 26.60
C VAL A 978 -22.12 13.38 27.79
N ILE A 979 -23.14 12.54 27.56
CA ILE A 979 -23.80 11.75 28.61
C ILE A 979 -23.65 10.25 28.29
N ALA A 980 -23.21 9.45 29.26
CA ALA A 980 -23.24 8.00 29.16
C ALA A 980 -24.66 7.49 29.41
N ALA A 981 -25.38 7.07 28.37
CA ALA A 981 -26.76 6.63 28.45
C ALA A 981 -26.90 5.11 28.40
N VAL A 982 -27.78 4.55 29.22
CA VAL A 982 -28.36 3.21 29.04
C VAL A 982 -29.78 3.42 28.54
N LEU A 983 -29.98 3.12 27.25
CA LEU A 983 -31.22 3.42 26.53
C LEU A 983 -32.25 2.28 26.56
N ASP A 984 -31.78 1.05 26.83
CA ASP A 984 -32.59 -0.16 26.89
C ASP A 984 -32.20 -1.08 28.05
N ALA A 985 -33.18 -1.81 28.58
CA ALA A 985 -32.97 -2.73 29.69
C ALA A 985 -32.06 -3.91 29.29
N GLY A 986 -30.80 -3.84 29.72
CA GLY A 986 -29.78 -4.87 29.46
C GLY A 986 -28.81 -4.53 28.33
N ALA A 987 -28.99 -3.41 27.64
CA ALA A 987 -28.01 -2.90 26.69
C ALA A 987 -26.76 -2.35 27.41
N PRO A 988 -25.56 -2.42 26.78
CA PRO A 988 -24.38 -1.74 27.28
C PRO A 988 -24.54 -0.20 27.21
N PRO A 989 -23.86 0.56 28.08
CA PRO A 989 -23.91 2.01 28.06
C PRO A 989 -23.28 2.59 26.79
N VAL A 990 -23.87 3.67 26.26
CA VAL A 990 -23.41 4.37 25.04
C VAL A 990 -23.16 5.86 25.31
N PRO A 991 -22.17 6.50 24.67
CA PRO A 991 -21.96 7.93 24.81
C PRO A 991 -22.90 8.73 23.89
N LEU A 992 -23.65 9.69 24.42
CA LEU A 992 -24.50 10.60 23.65
C LEU A 992 -23.95 12.02 23.71
N ARG A 993 -23.54 12.58 22.58
CA ARG A 993 -23.08 13.97 22.47
C ARG A 993 -24.25 14.89 22.12
N LEU A 994 -24.83 15.51 23.14
CA LEU A 994 -25.95 16.45 22.97
C LEU A 994 -25.40 17.84 22.66
N ARG A 995 -26.04 18.56 21.73
CA ARG A 995 -25.64 19.90 21.29
C ARG A 995 -26.75 20.94 21.56
N PRO A 996 -27.02 21.30 22.84
CA PRO A 996 -28.05 22.26 23.23
C PRO A 996 -27.64 23.70 22.93
N SER A 997 -27.75 24.09 21.65
CA SER A 997 -27.45 25.47 21.23
C SER A 997 -28.50 26.45 21.73
N TRP A 998 -28.06 27.58 22.29
CA TRP A 998 -28.92 28.53 23.01
C TRP A 998 -29.91 29.26 22.09
N GLU A 999 -29.69 29.24 20.78
CA GLU A 999 -30.59 29.76 19.74
C GLU A 999 -31.76 28.80 19.40
N LEU A 1000 -31.67 27.51 19.75
CA LEU A 1000 -32.74 26.55 19.49
C LEU A 1000 -33.89 26.75 20.47
N SER A 1001 -35.12 26.48 20.02
CA SER A 1001 -36.22 26.24 20.95
C SER A 1001 -36.08 24.90 21.67
N PHE A 1002 -36.73 24.75 22.83
CA PHE A 1002 -36.76 23.47 23.53
C PHE A 1002 -37.44 22.36 22.69
N GLU A 1003 -38.50 22.70 21.94
CA GLU A 1003 -39.18 21.83 20.98
C GLU A 1003 -38.19 21.25 19.93
N GLU A 1004 -37.41 22.11 19.27
CA GLU A 1004 -36.43 21.70 18.26
C GLU A 1004 -35.27 20.88 18.84
N PHE A 1005 -34.78 21.24 20.02
CA PHE A 1005 -33.71 20.49 20.67
C PHE A 1005 -34.19 19.09 21.09
N ALA A 1006 -35.39 18.97 21.68
CA ALA A 1006 -35.95 17.69 22.08
C ALA A 1006 -36.21 16.75 20.89
N ALA A 1007 -36.61 17.29 19.73
CA ALA A 1007 -36.73 16.53 18.49
C ALA A 1007 -35.38 15.92 18.04
N ARG A 1008 -34.27 16.68 18.13
CA ARG A 1008 -32.92 16.19 17.80
C ARG A 1008 -32.42 15.13 18.79
N VAL A 1009 -32.74 15.28 20.08
CA VAL A 1009 -32.38 14.28 21.11
C VAL A 1009 -33.08 12.93 20.84
N ARG A 1010 -34.35 12.95 20.39
CA ARG A 1010 -35.05 11.73 19.94
C ARG A 1010 -34.27 11.00 18.84
N GLU A 1011 -33.95 11.70 17.74
CA GLU A 1011 -33.27 11.11 16.57
C GLU A 1011 -31.88 10.53 16.92
N LEU A 1012 -31.11 11.23 17.76
CA LEU A 1012 -29.82 10.77 18.26
C LEU A 1012 -29.96 9.51 19.13
N THR A 1013 -30.95 9.46 20.03
CA THR A 1013 -31.19 8.28 20.87
C THR A 1013 -31.68 7.06 20.09
N GLU A 1014 -32.46 7.25 19.03
CA GLU A 1014 -32.87 6.16 18.14
C GLU A 1014 -31.68 5.59 17.36
N SER A 1015 -30.81 6.46 16.82
CA SER A 1015 -29.61 6.05 16.08
C SER A 1015 -28.59 5.33 16.98
N ALA A 1016 -28.32 5.87 18.18
CA ALA A 1016 -27.35 5.30 19.11
C ALA A 1016 -27.71 3.88 19.61
N ARG A 1017 -29.01 3.55 19.71
CA ARG A 1017 -29.48 2.18 20.05
C ARG A 1017 -28.99 1.15 19.03
N GLY A 1018 -28.94 1.50 17.74
CA GLY A 1018 -28.49 0.60 16.67
C GLY A 1018 -27.02 0.18 16.74
N HIS A 1019 -26.18 0.98 17.41
CA HIS A 1019 -24.71 0.79 17.46
C HIS A 1019 -24.17 0.55 18.87
N ALA A 1020 -25.04 0.21 19.82
CA ALA A 1020 -24.70 0.15 21.24
C ALA A 1020 -23.65 -0.91 21.59
N GLN A 1021 -23.69 -2.08 20.94
CA GLN A 1021 -22.88 -3.25 21.29
C GLN A 1021 -21.35 -2.99 21.24
N HIS A 1022 -20.89 -2.11 20.36
CA HIS A 1022 -19.45 -1.86 20.14
C HIS A 1022 -19.02 -0.41 20.45
N GLY A 1023 -19.92 0.48 20.89
CA GLY A 1023 -19.64 1.92 20.89
C GLY A 1023 -18.47 2.37 21.77
N LEU A 1024 -18.37 1.85 22.99
CA LEU A 1024 -17.25 2.14 23.88
C LEU A 1024 -15.95 1.46 23.44
N GLU A 1025 -16.04 0.28 22.82
CA GLU A 1025 -14.89 -0.46 22.29
C GLU A 1025 -14.27 0.27 21.08
N VAL A 1026 -15.11 0.74 20.16
CA VAL A 1026 -14.75 1.54 18.99
C VAL A 1026 -14.02 2.82 19.40
N LEU A 1027 -14.59 3.59 20.32
CA LEU A 1027 -14.01 4.87 20.76
C LEU A 1027 -12.77 4.67 21.64
N GLY A 1028 -12.70 3.57 22.39
CA GLY A 1028 -11.49 3.16 23.12
C GLY A 1028 -10.33 2.86 22.18
N ARG A 1029 -10.52 2.00 21.18
CA ARG A 1029 -9.48 1.68 20.19
C ARG A 1029 -9.09 2.89 19.33
N ALA A 1030 -10.04 3.76 18.99
CA ALA A 1030 -9.75 5.01 18.27
C ALA A 1030 -8.78 5.92 19.04
N ALA A 1031 -8.97 6.05 20.36
CA ALA A 1031 -8.11 6.85 21.22
C ALA A 1031 -6.70 6.25 21.42
N GLU A 1032 -6.49 4.98 21.09
CA GLU A 1032 -5.18 4.31 21.07
C GLU A 1032 -4.49 4.42 19.70
N ASP A 1033 -5.25 4.60 18.62
CA ASP A 1033 -4.76 4.77 17.24
C ASP A 1033 -4.36 6.22 16.94
N ARG A 1034 -3.05 6.47 16.85
CA ARG A 1034 -2.45 7.79 16.58
C ARG A 1034 -2.80 8.38 15.21
N HIS A 1035 -3.43 7.62 14.31
CA HIS A 1035 -3.83 8.05 12.98
C HIS A 1035 -5.30 8.53 12.90
N THR A 1036 -6.06 8.47 13.99
CA THR A 1036 -7.43 9.00 14.04
C THR A 1036 -7.50 10.31 14.83
N HIS A 1037 -8.43 11.21 14.46
CA HIS A 1037 -8.68 12.46 15.19
C HIS A 1037 -9.68 12.31 16.36
N VAL A 1038 -10.21 11.09 16.57
CA VAL A 1038 -11.28 10.80 17.53
C VAL A 1038 -10.69 10.56 18.92
N LYS A 1039 -10.99 11.47 19.86
CA LYS A 1039 -10.60 11.34 21.28
C LYS A 1039 -11.72 10.74 22.11
N MET A 1040 -11.37 9.87 23.06
CA MET A 1040 -12.34 9.32 24.03
C MET A 1040 -12.96 10.46 24.86
N PRO A 1041 -14.30 10.63 24.87
CA PRO A 1041 -14.97 11.67 25.64
C PRO A 1041 -14.97 11.37 27.14
N SER A 1042 -15.23 12.39 27.95
CA SER A 1042 -15.46 12.21 29.39
C SER A 1042 -16.86 11.68 29.65
N LEU A 1043 -16.96 10.56 30.38
CA LEU A 1043 -18.20 9.85 30.71
C LEU A 1043 -18.51 10.02 32.22
N ASP A 1044 -18.41 11.25 32.69
CA ASP A 1044 -18.61 11.63 34.09
C ASP A 1044 -20.07 11.82 34.50
N VAL A 1045 -21.00 11.88 33.53
CA VAL A 1045 -22.45 11.94 33.74
C VAL A 1045 -23.16 10.78 33.07
N GLY A 1046 -24.11 10.18 33.78
CA GLY A 1046 -24.92 9.05 33.33
C GLY A 1046 -26.41 9.36 33.19
N TYR A 1047 -27.10 8.63 32.31
CA TYR A 1047 -28.55 8.61 32.19
C TYR A 1047 -29.08 7.18 32.03
N VAL A 1048 -30.17 6.83 32.71
CA VAL A 1048 -30.84 5.52 32.56
C VAL A 1048 -32.29 5.73 32.17
N CYS A 1049 -32.63 5.25 30.98
CA CYS A 1049 -33.99 5.25 30.44
C CYS A 1049 -34.78 4.07 31.04
N GLY A 1050 -36.02 4.32 31.46
CA GLY A 1050 -37.04 3.30 31.76
C GLY A 1050 -36.61 2.14 32.66
N SER A 1051 -36.79 2.29 33.98
CA SER A 1051 -36.80 1.15 34.89
C SER A 1051 -37.82 0.09 34.45
N ASP A 1052 -37.39 -1.17 34.31
CA ASP A 1052 -38.25 -2.33 34.07
C ASP A 1052 -39.46 -2.32 35.04
N PRO A 1053 -40.72 -2.42 34.55
CA PRO A 1053 -41.89 -2.46 35.42
C PRO A 1053 -41.90 -3.63 36.44
N ALA A 1054 -41.02 -4.63 36.30
CA ALA A 1054 -40.79 -5.66 37.31
C ALA A 1054 -39.88 -5.21 38.49
N ALA A 1055 -39.18 -4.08 38.39
CA ALA A 1055 -38.23 -3.58 39.39
C ALA A 1055 -38.77 -2.31 40.08
N ALA A 1056 -39.57 -2.50 41.14
CA ALA A 1056 -40.46 -1.47 41.69
C ALA A 1056 -39.81 -0.19 42.27
N GLU A 1057 -38.53 -0.20 42.65
CA GLU A 1057 -37.81 1.00 43.11
C GLU A 1057 -36.33 1.01 42.65
N PRO A 1058 -35.83 2.11 42.04
CA PRO A 1058 -34.42 2.22 41.65
C PRO A 1058 -33.52 2.53 42.85
N SER A 1059 -32.69 1.56 43.27
CA SER A 1059 -31.65 1.76 44.27
C SER A 1059 -30.35 2.29 43.65
N ALA A 1060 -29.52 3.00 44.43
CA ALA A 1060 -28.23 3.52 43.97
C ALA A 1060 -27.32 2.40 43.40
N ALA A 1061 -27.26 1.25 44.08
CA ALA A 1061 -26.48 0.09 43.64
C ALA A 1061 -26.98 -0.51 42.31
N ASN A 1062 -28.31 -0.54 42.09
CA ASN A 1062 -28.89 -1.04 40.84
C ASN A 1062 -28.58 -0.12 39.65
N VAL A 1063 -28.48 1.20 39.90
CA VAL A 1063 -28.19 2.21 38.88
C VAL A 1063 -26.70 2.24 38.54
N GLU A 1064 -25.79 2.32 39.53
CA GLU A 1064 -24.34 2.22 39.26
C GLU A 1064 -23.95 0.88 38.62
N GLY A 1065 -24.60 -0.23 39.02
CA GLY A 1065 -24.34 -1.56 38.46
C GLY A 1065 -24.53 -1.66 36.94
N ARG A 1066 -25.36 -0.79 36.33
CA ARG A 1066 -25.54 -0.69 34.87
C ARG A 1066 -24.29 -0.18 34.14
N PHE A 1067 -23.38 0.50 34.85
CA PHE A 1067 -22.18 1.14 34.30
C PHE A 1067 -20.88 0.55 34.86
N ALA A 1068 -20.94 -0.59 35.58
CA ALA A 1068 -19.78 -1.26 36.15
C ALA A 1068 -18.74 -1.73 35.11
N ALA A 1069 -19.12 -1.81 33.82
CA ALA A 1069 -18.21 -2.11 32.72
C ALA A 1069 -17.32 -0.92 32.28
N LEU A 1070 -17.62 0.31 32.72
CA LEU A 1070 -16.77 1.48 32.44
C LEU A 1070 -15.54 1.49 33.37
N PRO A 1071 -14.33 1.83 32.86
CA PRO A 1071 -13.11 1.96 33.69
C PRO A 1071 -13.26 2.94 34.87
N ARG A 1072 -14.15 3.92 34.72
CA ARG A 1072 -14.67 4.79 35.79
C ARG A 1072 -16.16 5.00 35.53
N PRO A 1073 -17.08 4.50 36.37
CA PRO A 1073 -18.50 4.82 36.22
C PRO A 1073 -18.74 6.32 36.43
N PRO A 1074 -19.87 6.88 35.94
CA PRO A 1074 -20.21 8.29 36.10
C PRO A 1074 -20.25 8.75 37.58
N ALA A 1075 -20.06 10.04 37.82
CA ALA A 1075 -20.11 10.63 39.16
C ALA A 1075 -21.51 11.17 39.53
N LEU A 1076 -22.29 11.55 38.52
CA LEU A 1076 -23.69 12.00 38.63
C LEU A 1076 -24.53 11.22 37.61
N MET A 1077 -25.69 10.71 38.03
CA MET A 1077 -26.53 9.84 37.20
C MET A 1077 -28.00 10.17 37.39
N LEU A 1078 -28.73 10.41 36.29
CA LEU A 1078 -30.18 10.60 36.31
C LEU A 1078 -30.88 9.29 35.90
N ALA A 1079 -31.71 8.75 36.79
CA ALA A 1079 -32.52 7.57 36.53
C ALA A 1079 -33.99 7.96 36.36
N ALA A 1080 -34.57 7.63 35.21
CA ALA A 1080 -35.98 7.86 34.91
C ALA A 1080 -36.83 6.63 35.28
N ALA A 1081 -37.87 6.84 36.10
CA ALA A 1081 -38.85 5.81 36.47
C ALA A 1081 -40.28 6.34 36.29
N ALA A 1082 -41.25 5.44 36.17
CA ALA A 1082 -42.67 5.78 36.00
C ALA A 1082 -43.27 6.59 37.17
N THR A 1083 -42.56 6.69 38.29
CA THR A 1083 -42.95 7.41 39.51
C THR A 1083 -42.19 8.73 39.73
N GLY A 1084 -41.34 9.13 38.79
CA GLY A 1084 -40.51 10.35 38.86
C GLY A 1084 -39.04 10.07 38.53
N ALA A 1085 -38.23 11.13 38.35
CA ALA A 1085 -36.79 10.99 38.13
C ALA A 1085 -36.00 11.13 39.43
N ARG A 1086 -34.93 10.33 39.58
CA ARG A 1086 -34.05 10.37 40.77
C ARG A 1086 -32.59 10.58 40.35
N LEU A 1087 -31.85 11.35 41.16
CA LEU A 1087 -30.40 11.49 41.04
C LEU A 1087 -29.69 10.47 41.93
N VAL A 1088 -28.82 9.67 41.31
CA VAL A 1088 -27.81 8.83 41.95
C VAL A 1088 -26.46 9.50 41.76
N TYR A 1089 -25.64 9.55 42.81
CA TYR A 1089 -24.40 10.31 42.79
C TYR A 1089 -23.35 9.72 43.74
N ARG A 1090 -22.07 10.05 43.50
CA ARG A 1090 -21.00 9.74 44.44
C ARG A 1090 -21.00 10.73 45.60
N ALA A 1091 -21.21 10.23 46.81
CA ALA A 1091 -21.28 11.04 48.03
C ALA A 1091 -20.02 11.90 48.27
N GLY A 1092 -18.86 11.51 47.73
CA GLY A 1092 -17.60 12.28 47.79
C GLY A 1092 -17.32 13.18 46.58
N ARG A 1093 -18.33 13.53 45.77
CA ARG A 1093 -18.21 14.53 44.69
C ARG A 1093 -19.27 15.65 44.76
N PHE A 1094 -20.40 15.41 45.43
CA PHE A 1094 -21.50 16.38 45.57
C PHE A 1094 -22.12 16.25 46.95
N SER A 1095 -22.46 17.37 47.59
CA SER A 1095 -23.30 17.36 48.79
C SER A 1095 -24.79 17.27 48.43
N PRO A 1096 -25.67 16.81 49.34
CA PRO A 1096 -27.12 16.74 49.08
C PRO A 1096 -27.72 18.08 48.64
N ALA A 1097 -27.28 19.20 49.26
CA ALA A 1097 -27.80 20.53 48.96
C ALA A 1097 -27.49 21.01 47.52
N VAL A 1098 -26.32 20.64 46.97
CA VAL A 1098 -25.99 20.93 45.56
C VAL A 1098 -26.91 20.15 44.61
N LEU A 1099 -27.35 18.96 45.01
CA LEU A 1099 -28.21 18.11 44.18
C LEU A 1099 -29.70 18.42 44.31
N ASP A 1100 -30.16 18.90 45.46
CA ASP A 1100 -31.49 19.50 45.60
C ASP A 1100 -31.64 20.72 44.67
N ASP A 1101 -30.62 21.56 44.54
CA ASP A 1101 -30.57 22.68 43.58
C ASP A 1101 -30.58 22.19 42.12
N VAL A 1102 -29.81 21.15 41.78
CA VAL A 1102 -29.84 20.51 40.44
C VAL A 1102 -31.24 19.95 40.11
N VAL A 1103 -31.94 19.31 41.06
CA VAL A 1103 -33.31 18.83 40.83
C VAL A 1103 -34.28 19.99 40.63
N SER A 1104 -34.21 21.03 41.48
CA SER A 1104 -35.09 22.19 41.39
C SER A 1104 -34.95 22.92 40.05
N ARG A 1105 -33.71 23.10 39.56
CA ARG A 1105 -33.45 23.70 38.24
C ARG A 1105 -33.91 22.80 37.09
N LEU A 1106 -33.81 21.48 37.24
CA LEU A 1106 -34.32 20.53 36.24
C LEU A 1106 -35.86 20.59 36.13
N GLU A 1107 -36.57 20.72 37.25
CA GLU A 1107 -38.02 20.96 37.27
C GLU A 1107 -38.38 22.30 36.62
N ALA A 1108 -37.69 23.39 36.97
CA ALA A 1108 -37.94 24.71 36.38
C ALA A 1108 -37.77 24.75 34.85
N ILE A 1109 -36.78 24.03 34.29
CA ILE A 1109 -36.61 23.87 32.83
C ILE A 1109 -37.81 23.14 32.21
N LEU A 1110 -38.28 22.06 32.85
CA LEU A 1110 -39.41 21.27 32.36
C LEU A 1110 -40.74 22.02 32.42
N GLU A 1111 -40.97 22.81 33.46
CA GLU A 1111 -42.18 23.64 33.58
C GLU A 1111 -42.21 24.79 32.56
N GLN A 1112 -41.05 25.41 32.28
CA GLN A 1112 -40.92 26.39 31.20
C GLN A 1112 -41.11 25.75 29.83
N ALA A 1113 -40.50 24.59 29.56
CA ALA A 1113 -40.73 23.83 28.32
C ALA A 1113 -42.20 23.37 28.14
N ALA A 1114 -42.92 23.12 29.23
CA ALA A 1114 -44.34 22.77 29.19
C ALA A 1114 -45.28 23.97 28.95
N SER A 1115 -44.85 25.20 29.30
CA SER A 1115 -45.66 26.41 29.19
C SER A 1115 -45.35 27.25 27.94
N ASP A 1116 -44.08 27.31 27.52
CA ASP A 1116 -43.66 27.84 26.23
C ASP A 1116 -42.55 26.95 25.61
N PRO A 1117 -42.91 25.88 24.88
CA PRO A 1117 -41.94 24.98 24.24
C PRO A 1117 -41.09 25.67 23.15
N ARG A 1118 -41.47 26.89 22.74
CA ARG A 1118 -40.81 27.68 21.69
C ARG A 1118 -39.85 28.73 22.24
N ALA A 1119 -39.81 28.93 23.55
CA ALA A 1119 -38.76 29.73 24.19
C ALA A 1119 -37.39 29.14 23.83
N THR A 1120 -36.42 30.02 23.54
CA THR A 1120 -35.07 29.57 23.20
C THR A 1120 -34.35 29.06 24.44
N LEU A 1121 -33.43 28.11 24.27
CA LEU A 1121 -32.71 27.50 25.39
C LEU A 1121 -31.90 28.52 26.22
N GLY A 1122 -31.49 29.65 25.61
CA GLY A 1122 -30.85 30.76 26.30
C GLY A 1122 -31.77 31.61 27.19
N GLU A 1123 -33.08 31.65 26.88
CA GLU A 1123 -34.10 32.43 27.60
C GLU A 1123 -34.68 31.69 28.81
N ILE A 1124 -34.50 30.37 28.90
CA ILE A 1124 -34.94 29.55 30.04
C ILE A 1124 -34.24 30.04 31.32
N ARG A 1125 -35.04 30.45 32.29
CA ARG A 1125 -34.58 30.97 33.58
C ARG A 1125 -34.34 29.82 34.55
N LEU A 1126 -33.19 29.81 35.21
CA LEU A 1126 -32.84 28.79 36.20
C LEU A 1126 -33.02 29.27 37.64
N ASP A 1127 -33.37 30.54 37.85
CA ASP A 1127 -33.55 31.16 39.17
C ASP A 1127 -34.99 31.66 39.31
N ASP A 1128 -35.66 31.21 40.36
CA ASP A 1128 -36.77 31.93 41.01
C ASP A 1128 -36.33 32.37 42.41
N GLU A 1129 -36.90 33.45 42.93
CA GLU A 1129 -36.50 34.10 44.19
C GLU A 1129 -36.85 33.29 45.46
N VAL A 1130 -36.28 32.10 45.64
CA VAL A 1130 -36.53 31.21 46.81
C VAL A 1130 -35.26 30.94 47.62
N GLY A 1131 -34.82 31.97 48.35
CA GLY A 1131 -34.37 31.80 49.74
C GLY A 1131 -33.12 30.98 50.08
N VAL A 1132 -32.27 30.58 49.12
CA VAL A 1132 -30.97 29.94 49.44
C VAL A 1132 -29.87 31.00 49.57
N ALA A 1133 -29.42 31.25 50.80
CA ALA A 1133 -28.34 32.19 51.08
C ALA A 1133 -26.97 31.59 50.73
N ASN A 1134 -26.22 32.27 49.85
CA ASN A 1134 -24.80 32.05 49.54
C ASN A 1134 -24.41 30.61 49.11
N ALA A 1135 -24.62 30.28 47.84
CA ALA A 1135 -23.86 29.22 47.15
C ALA A 1135 -22.72 29.82 46.29
N PRO A 1136 -21.58 29.14 46.07
CA PRO A 1136 -20.39 29.77 45.47
C PRO A 1136 -20.39 29.81 43.94
N PHE A 1137 -21.40 29.23 43.29
CA PHE A 1137 -21.45 29.04 41.85
C PHE A 1137 -21.97 30.29 41.14
N ALA A 1138 -21.06 31.22 40.88
CA ALA A 1138 -21.28 32.23 39.84
C ALA A 1138 -21.42 31.51 38.49
N LEU A 1139 -22.65 31.41 37.99
CA LEU A 1139 -22.91 31.21 36.56
C LEU A 1139 -22.07 32.22 35.78
N ALA A 1140 -21.59 31.84 34.59
CA ALA A 1140 -20.73 32.66 33.75
C ALA A 1140 -21.50 33.84 33.11
N GLN A 1141 -21.97 34.77 33.95
CA GLN A 1141 -22.40 36.10 33.55
C GLN A 1141 -21.16 36.98 33.37
N ASP A 1142 -20.67 37.04 32.13
CA ASP A 1142 -19.99 38.24 31.61
C ASP A 1142 -20.12 38.28 30.08
N SER A 1143 -21.25 38.83 29.63
CA SER A 1143 -21.48 39.47 28.34
C SER A 1143 -20.70 38.97 27.10
N PHE A 1144 -21.27 38.00 26.37
CA PHE A 1144 -20.94 37.82 24.95
C PHE A 1144 -21.63 38.92 24.11
N SER A 1145 -20.85 39.89 23.64
CA SER A 1145 -21.30 40.83 22.61
C SER A 1145 -20.84 40.34 21.23
N PHE A 1146 -21.79 40.07 20.33
CA PHE A 1146 -21.47 39.71 18.95
C PHE A 1146 -20.98 40.94 18.18
N GLY A 1147 -19.66 41.06 18.03
CA GLY A 1147 -18.99 42.04 17.18
C GLY A 1147 -18.59 41.42 15.83
N SER A 1148 -18.94 42.09 14.73
CA SER A 1148 -18.75 41.59 13.36
C SER A 1148 -17.36 41.91 12.78
N ASN A 1149 -16.55 40.86 12.51
CA ASN A 1149 -15.36 40.82 11.63
C ASN A 1149 -14.17 41.78 11.92
N PRO A 1150 -12.96 41.51 11.37
CA PRO A 1150 -12.57 40.38 10.50
C PRO A 1150 -11.63 39.35 11.16
#